data_AF-A0A3M1PNC6-F1
#
_entry.id   AF-A0A3M1PNC6-F1
#
_cell.length_a   1.000
_cell.length_b   1.000
_cell.length_c   1.000
_cell.angle_alpha   90.00
_cell.angle_beta   90.00
_cell.angle_gamma   90.00
#
_symmetry.space_group_name_H-M   'P 1'
#
loop_
_entity.id
_entity.type
_entity.pdbx_description
1 polymer ?
#
loop_
_entity_poly.entity_id
_entity_poly.type
_entity_poly.pdbx_seq_one_letter_code
_entity_poly.pdbx_strand_id
1 'polypeptide(L)'
;MGQLTGLQQGTAFDDTFAADVTLEVTDSFDLYVADAAIASARIETFSGDDRVTAQVTVMHLSGYPTATGVLNSAIALGEGGDRLEVFATANGVFSAVYGVRFSSLQGGDGDDSFTITARGFFVQSWPAAGSNSRGLANSTLDGGNGNNTITISSITETAPRFSQRYAISSGLLSGSIQVGTGHDTISITGFAQSAGTYYPVGSGGGAGAESTGIRDGAIATSGGNDLVNITATAEGAGFARTRAYGIRESSVHTGDGDDTLSAIARGYSTDYYAGTSASYGIYQSVVDSSKGDDTIRASVFASGHPFSTSSGPTGYALSDSTVLGGDGNDEIILTVETIAGSQRFGATIGAGYGVWRAGVQGGQGNDTIRVNVLTTASAYAGGNSLAYGVDQSSITGGDGDDLVTILSGAQGFSYVASGAPEGTRATSYGLSDSTLGGGDGDDTLQIEVWAQAQADISSFSYEATAYGVYKAEVLGDRGNDTIDISATTTGFYEFGGKGYAYGVLQGRVEGGDGQDDITISGSASTKGTEYGYGIVEGYGVVNSSVNGGSGDDRITLSGTTFAIQDALISGGSGDDTFQVGIGQGTLDGGAGHDLAILDFLDLQTMTVTTLGNNSLRIVGTQDGAGTAASWTQTLWNIERFQVGSSVFYTAADLVSFWQTGA
;
A
#
# COMPACT_ATOMS: atom_id res chain seq x y z
N MET A 1 8.65 -46.70 0.67
CA MET A 1 8.65 -47.13 -0.74
C MET A 1 9.96 -46.65 -1.36
N GLY A 2 10.25 -46.98 -2.61
CA GLY A 2 11.48 -46.53 -3.29
C GLY A 2 11.27 -45.21 -4.02
N GLN A 3 12.36 -44.55 -4.41
CA GLN A 3 12.35 -43.43 -5.35
C GLN A 3 11.84 -43.89 -6.73
N LEU A 4 11.00 -43.08 -7.38
CA LEU A 4 10.60 -43.31 -8.79
C LEU A 4 11.60 -42.65 -9.74
N THR A 5 12.05 -43.42 -10.74
CA THR A 5 12.98 -42.97 -11.79
C THR A 5 12.57 -43.58 -13.14
N GLY A 6 13.03 -42.99 -14.25
CA GLY A 6 12.79 -43.52 -15.60
C GLY A 6 11.40 -43.21 -16.16
N LEU A 7 10.99 -43.94 -17.19
CA LEU A 7 9.69 -43.77 -17.85
C LEU A 7 8.60 -44.60 -17.14
N GLN A 8 7.50 -43.96 -16.80
CA GLN A 8 6.26 -44.57 -16.32
C GLN A 8 5.14 -44.15 -17.27
N GLN A 9 4.39 -45.13 -17.80
CA GLN A 9 3.25 -44.89 -18.69
C GLN A 9 2.00 -45.47 -18.06
N GLY A 10 0.95 -44.64 -18.02
CA GLY A 10 -0.39 -44.99 -17.60
C GLY A 10 -1.16 -45.78 -18.67
N THR A 11 -2.44 -45.97 -18.40
CA THR A 11 -3.45 -46.60 -19.23
C THR A 11 -4.58 -45.62 -19.53
N ALA A 12 -5.63 -46.06 -20.23
CA ALA A 12 -6.81 -45.23 -20.52
C ALA A 12 -7.87 -45.31 -19.41
N PHE A 13 -7.46 -45.63 -18.18
CA PHE A 13 -8.29 -45.77 -17.00
C PHE A 13 -7.58 -45.07 -15.84
N ASP A 14 -8.31 -44.77 -14.76
CA ASP A 14 -7.77 -44.20 -13.53
C ASP A 14 -6.50 -44.95 -13.05
N ASP A 15 -5.37 -44.27 -13.13
CA ASP A 15 -4.07 -44.75 -12.70
C ASP A 15 -3.67 -44.13 -11.35
N THR A 16 -2.78 -44.81 -10.63
CA THR A 16 -2.19 -44.28 -9.40
C THR A 16 -0.69 -44.56 -9.34
N PHE A 17 0.10 -43.49 -9.31
CA PHE A 17 1.55 -43.53 -9.12
C PHE A 17 1.91 -42.95 -7.76
N ALA A 18 2.65 -43.70 -6.93
CA ALA A 18 3.03 -43.25 -5.59
C ALA A 18 4.53 -43.50 -5.31
N ALA A 19 5.21 -42.46 -4.84
CA ALA A 19 6.57 -42.51 -4.30
C ALA A 19 6.56 -42.00 -2.85
N ASP A 20 7.13 -42.77 -1.93
CA ASP A 20 7.25 -42.40 -0.52
C ASP A 20 8.64 -42.79 0.00
N VAL A 21 9.46 -41.77 0.26
CA VAL A 21 10.87 -41.89 0.66
C VAL A 21 11.06 -41.25 2.04
N THR A 22 11.53 -42.04 3.00
CA THR A 22 11.90 -41.54 4.34
C THR A 22 13.34 -41.90 4.62
N LEU A 23 14.17 -40.88 4.86
CA LEU A 23 15.59 -41.01 5.17
C LEU A 23 15.90 -40.40 6.53
N GLU A 24 16.33 -41.25 7.47
CA GLU A 24 16.77 -40.85 8.81
C GLU A 24 18.26 -41.14 8.95
N VAL A 25 19.07 -40.09 9.11
CA VAL A 25 20.52 -40.20 9.33
C VAL A 25 20.83 -39.97 10.80
N THR A 26 21.31 -41.03 11.45
CA THR A 26 21.65 -41.04 12.89
C THR A 26 23.14 -40.80 13.15
N ASP A 27 24.00 -40.93 12.14
CA ASP A 27 25.45 -40.75 12.27
C ASP A 27 25.86 -39.28 12.08
N SER A 28 26.81 -38.83 12.89
CA SER A 28 27.23 -37.43 13.03
C SER A 28 28.23 -36.93 11.98
N PHE A 29 28.70 -37.80 11.08
CA PHE A 29 29.78 -37.46 10.14
C PHE A 29 29.32 -36.99 8.74
N ASP A 30 28.11 -37.35 8.31
CA ASP A 30 27.62 -37.00 6.97
C ASP A 30 27.00 -35.61 6.95
N LEU A 31 27.83 -34.58 6.76
CA LEU A 31 27.34 -33.19 6.73
C LEU A 31 26.16 -32.99 5.77
N TYR A 32 26.16 -33.60 4.59
CA TYR A 32 25.13 -33.38 3.57
C TYR A 32 24.36 -34.66 3.29
N VAL A 33 23.04 -34.58 3.45
CA VAL A 33 22.11 -35.68 3.16
C VAL A 33 21.05 -35.13 2.21
N ALA A 34 20.85 -35.75 1.06
CA ALA A 34 19.89 -35.28 0.06
C ALA A 34 19.09 -36.45 -0.50
N ASP A 35 17.78 -36.28 -0.65
CA ASP A 35 16.94 -37.29 -1.29
C ASP A 35 15.76 -36.66 -2.06
N ALA A 36 15.18 -37.44 -2.98
CA ALA A 36 14.01 -37.06 -3.74
C ALA A 36 13.02 -38.21 -3.98
N ALA A 37 11.72 -37.94 -3.90
CA ALA A 37 10.69 -38.98 -4.09
C ALA A 37 10.56 -39.38 -5.58
N ILE A 38 10.49 -38.40 -6.48
CA ILE A 38 10.51 -38.60 -7.93
C ILE A 38 11.70 -37.85 -8.51
N ALA A 39 12.60 -38.55 -9.21
CA ALA A 39 13.82 -37.94 -9.73
C ALA A 39 14.16 -38.44 -11.13
N SER A 40 14.45 -37.51 -12.06
CA SER A 40 14.81 -37.84 -13.45
C SER A 40 13.81 -38.82 -14.09
N ALA A 41 12.52 -38.59 -13.83
CA ALA A 41 11.42 -39.43 -14.29
C ALA A 41 10.60 -38.72 -15.38
N ARG A 42 9.95 -39.53 -16.22
CA ARG A 42 8.87 -39.10 -17.11
C ARG A 42 7.64 -39.92 -16.76
N ILE A 43 6.60 -39.27 -16.27
CA ILE A 43 5.31 -39.89 -15.95
C ILE A 43 4.29 -39.33 -16.93
N GLU A 44 3.60 -40.20 -17.65
CA GLU A 44 2.54 -39.85 -18.58
C GLU A 44 1.32 -40.69 -18.24
N THR A 45 0.24 -40.05 -17.83
CA THR A 45 -1.09 -40.67 -17.75
C THR A 45 -1.94 -40.19 -18.94
N PHE A 46 -3.02 -40.88 -19.27
CA PHE A 46 -3.73 -40.68 -20.55
C PHE A 46 -5.13 -40.12 -20.37
N SER A 47 -6.10 -40.97 -20.04
CA SER A 47 -7.49 -40.55 -19.89
C SER A 47 -8.05 -41.21 -18.63
N GLY A 48 -8.80 -40.48 -17.83
CA GLY A 48 -9.34 -40.97 -16.55
C GLY A 48 -8.97 -40.01 -15.43
N ASP A 49 -9.45 -40.29 -14.22
CA ASP A 49 -9.11 -39.44 -13.07
C ASP A 49 -7.84 -40.00 -12.39
N ASP A 50 -6.68 -39.50 -12.80
CA ASP A 50 -5.38 -40.03 -12.43
C ASP A 50 -4.82 -39.41 -11.14
N ARG A 51 -4.01 -40.18 -10.40
CA ARG A 51 -3.36 -39.70 -9.18
C ARG A 51 -1.87 -39.94 -9.15
N VAL A 52 -1.10 -38.89 -8.92
CA VAL A 52 0.35 -38.94 -8.66
C VAL A 52 0.65 -38.40 -7.26
N THR A 53 1.37 -39.17 -6.44
CA THR A 53 1.80 -38.75 -5.10
C THR A 53 3.31 -38.90 -4.92
N ALA A 54 3.96 -37.85 -4.43
CA ALA A 54 5.40 -37.80 -4.16
C ALA A 54 5.66 -37.29 -2.73
N GLN A 55 6.07 -38.17 -1.83
CA GLN A 55 6.38 -37.84 -0.45
C GLN A 55 7.85 -38.10 -0.12
N VAL A 56 8.55 -37.10 0.41
CA VAL A 56 9.92 -37.24 0.90
C VAL A 56 10.09 -36.60 2.29
N THR A 57 10.71 -37.33 3.21
CA THR A 57 11.11 -36.81 4.52
C THR A 57 12.58 -37.12 4.78
N VAL A 58 13.39 -36.07 5.01
CA VAL A 58 14.81 -36.21 5.33
C VAL A 58 15.10 -35.64 6.72
N MET A 59 15.54 -36.47 7.64
CA MET A 59 15.91 -36.06 9.00
C MET A 59 17.42 -36.21 9.19
N HIS A 60 18.09 -35.09 9.46
CA HIS A 60 19.50 -35.08 9.84
C HIS A 60 19.79 -33.96 10.85
N LEU A 61 19.66 -34.29 12.13
CA LEU A 61 19.67 -33.33 13.25
C LEU A 61 20.96 -32.50 13.37
N SER A 62 22.08 -33.01 12.85
CA SER A 62 23.41 -32.40 13.00
C SER A 62 24.00 -31.86 11.69
N GLY A 63 23.30 -31.98 10.56
CA GLY A 63 23.82 -31.50 9.27
C GLY A 63 22.81 -30.78 8.41
N TYR A 64 22.99 -30.91 7.10
CA TYR A 64 22.39 -30.07 6.06
C TYR A 64 21.43 -30.90 5.18
N PRO A 65 20.26 -31.35 5.69
CA PRO A 65 19.36 -32.19 4.92
C PRO A 65 18.71 -31.41 3.78
N THR A 66 18.62 -32.05 2.62
CA THR A 66 17.89 -31.58 1.44
C THR A 66 16.80 -32.57 1.08
N ALA A 67 15.55 -32.11 1.02
CA ALA A 67 14.41 -32.94 0.61
C ALA A 67 13.76 -32.31 -0.63
N THR A 68 13.62 -33.10 -1.71
CA THR A 68 12.95 -32.64 -2.94
C THR A 68 11.82 -33.58 -3.33
N GLY A 69 10.57 -33.10 -3.40
CA GLY A 69 9.45 -33.97 -3.80
C GLY A 69 9.62 -34.49 -5.22
N VAL A 70 9.71 -33.58 -6.19
CA VAL A 70 9.93 -33.88 -7.62
C VAL A 70 11.14 -33.11 -8.13
N LEU A 71 12.11 -33.82 -8.73
CA LEU A 71 13.38 -33.26 -9.22
C LEU A 71 13.67 -33.66 -10.67
N ASN A 72 14.01 -32.70 -11.52
CA ASN A 72 14.45 -32.95 -12.91
C ASN A 72 13.48 -33.89 -13.68
N SER A 73 12.18 -33.76 -13.48
CA SER A 73 11.18 -34.71 -14.00
C SER A 73 10.14 -34.02 -14.88
N ALA A 74 9.46 -34.81 -15.70
CA ALA A 74 8.29 -34.40 -16.47
C ALA A 74 7.09 -35.24 -16.05
N ILE A 75 5.99 -34.60 -15.70
CA ILE A 75 4.72 -35.26 -15.33
C ILE A 75 3.63 -34.67 -16.22
N ALA A 76 2.92 -35.50 -16.97
CA ALA A 76 1.76 -35.14 -17.78
C ALA A 76 0.58 -36.04 -17.38
N LEU A 77 -0.57 -35.44 -17.02
CA LEU A 77 -1.71 -36.17 -16.45
C LEU A 77 -2.78 -36.54 -17.49
N GLY A 78 -2.95 -35.76 -18.56
CA GLY A 78 -3.77 -36.14 -19.71
C GLY A 78 -5.18 -35.56 -19.64
N GLU A 79 -6.20 -36.34 -20.00
CA GLU A 79 -7.60 -35.92 -19.95
C GLU A 79 -8.27 -36.48 -18.67
N GLY A 80 -8.96 -35.65 -17.89
CA GLY A 80 -9.71 -36.10 -16.71
C GLY A 80 -9.61 -35.14 -15.52
N GLY A 81 -10.17 -35.52 -14.38
CA GLY A 81 -10.01 -34.76 -13.13
C GLY A 81 -8.81 -35.26 -12.34
N ASP A 82 -7.60 -34.85 -12.73
CA ASP A 82 -6.37 -35.44 -12.22
C ASP A 82 -5.89 -34.80 -10.92
N ARG A 83 -5.03 -35.52 -10.19
CA ARG A 83 -4.51 -35.08 -8.90
C ARG A 83 -3.02 -35.34 -8.74
N LEU A 84 -2.24 -34.27 -8.58
CA LEU A 84 -0.84 -34.32 -8.16
C LEU A 84 -0.67 -33.83 -6.72
N GLU A 85 -0.09 -34.67 -5.86
CA GLU A 85 0.25 -34.35 -4.48
C GLU A 85 1.75 -34.49 -4.23
N VAL A 86 2.40 -33.42 -3.81
CA VAL A 86 3.83 -33.40 -3.53
C VAL A 86 4.08 -32.87 -2.12
N PHE A 87 4.74 -33.65 -1.28
CA PHE A 87 5.09 -33.30 0.08
C PHE A 87 6.57 -33.54 0.35
N ALA A 88 7.32 -32.46 0.58
CA ALA A 88 8.73 -32.53 0.95
C ALA A 88 8.95 -31.95 2.34
N THR A 89 9.65 -32.69 3.20
CA THR A 89 10.04 -32.24 4.54
C THR A 89 11.52 -32.49 4.79
N ALA A 90 12.24 -31.49 5.30
CA ALA A 90 13.58 -31.69 5.82
C ALA A 90 13.76 -31.10 7.22
N ASN A 91 14.50 -31.81 8.05
CA ASN A 91 14.70 -31.47 9.46
C ASN A 91 16.18 -31.56 9.85
N GLY A 92 16.85 -30.42 10.12
CA GLY A 92 18.27 -30.40 10.47
C GLY A 92 18.83 -29.06 10.94
N VAL A 93 20.16 -28.89 10.83
CA VAL A 93 20.85 -27.63 11.18
C VAL A 93 20.72 -26.59 10.07
N PHE A 94 20.71 -27.05 8.82
CA PHE A 94 20.29 -26.24 7.69
C PHE A 94 19.47 -27.07 6.73
N SER A 95 18.17 -26.83 6.69
CA SER A 95 17.30 -27.55 5.77
C SER A 95 17.14 -26.79 4.46
N ALA A 96 17.24 -27.52 3.34
CA ALA A 96 16.85 -27.03 2.02
C ALA A 96 15.72 -27.90 1.49
N VAL A 97 14.53 -27.32 1.31
CA VAL A 97 13.34 -28.08 0.95
C VAL A 97 12.74 -27.56 -0.33
N TYR A 98 12.43 -28.47 -1.25
CA TYR A 98 11.80 -28.17 -2.52
C TYR A 98 10.59 -29.07 -2.68
N GLY A 99 9.41 -28.51 -2.92
CA GLY A 99 8.27 -29.32 -3.36
C GLY A 99 8.59 -29.88 -4.75
N VAL A 100 8.73 -28.99 -5.73
CA VAL A 100 9.05 -29.33 -7.12
C VAL A 100 10.20 -28.45 -7.62
N ARG A 101 11.21 -29.06 -8.25
CA ARG A 101 12.41 -28.36 -8.73
C ARG A 101 12.86 -28.82 -10.11
N PHE A 102 13.20 -27.88 -11.00
CA PHE A 102 13.72 -28.17 -12.35
C PHE A 102 12.84 -29.15 -13.13
N SER A 103 11.52 -29.03 -12.97
CA SER A 103 10.57 -30.00 -13.49
C SER A 103 9.47 -29.31 -14.30
N SER A 104 8.77 -30.09 -15.13
CA SER A 104 7.60 -29.66 -15.88
C SER A 104 6.40 -30.49 -15.44
N LEU A 105 5.31 -29.83 -15.08
CA LEU A 105 4.04 -30.45 -14.71
C LEU A 105 2.99 -29.99 -15.72
N GLN A 106 2.20 -30.92 -16.26
CA GLN A 106 1.09 -30.68 -17.18
C GLN A 106 -0.14 -31.43 -16.67
N GLY A 107 -1.23 -30.71 -16.45
CA GLY A 107 -2.56 -31.28 -16.15
C GLY A 107 -3.13 -31.89 -17.41
N GLY A 108 -3.75 -31.04 -18.22
CA GLY A 108 -4.21 -31.36 -19.56
C GLY A 108 -5.61 -30.81 -19.77
N ASP A 109 -6.56 -31.62 -20.23
CA ASP A 109 -7.96 -31.17 -20.30
C ASP A 109 -8.75 -31.78 -19.15
N GLY A 110 -9.36 -30.94 -18.31
CA GLY A 110 -10.23 -31.35 -17.20
C GLY A 110 -9.99 -30.53 -15.92
N ASP A 111 -10.72 -30.87 -14.86
CA ASP A 111 -10.65 -30.13 -13.59
C ASP A 111 -9.53 -30.69 -12.71
N ASP A 112 -8.30 -30.21 -12.89
CA ASP A 112 -7.12 -30.78 -12.23
C ASP A 112 -6.81 -30.16 -10.86
N SER A 113 -6.17 -30.95 -10.00
CA SER A 113 -5.73 -30.52 -8.66
C SER A 113 -4.24 -30.73 -8.42
N PHE A 114 -3.53 -29.63 -8.12
CA PHE A 114 -2.11 -29.63 -7.79
C PHE A 114 -1.91 -29.17 -6.35
N THR A 115 -1.39 -30.04 -5.48
CA THR A 115 -1.02 -29.70 -4.10
C THR A 115 0.47 -29.91 -3.88
N ILE A 116 1.23 -28.82 -3.70
CA ILE A 116 2.69 -28.84 -3.53
C ILE A 116 3.05 -28.22 -2.19
N THR A 117 3.69 -28.98 -1.30
CA THR A 117 4.13 -28.52 0.02
C THR A 117 5.62 -28.77 0.24
N ALA A 118 6.33 -27.73 0.66
CA ALA A 118 7.72 -27.77 1.10
C ALA A 118 7.84 -27.27 2.54
N ARG A 119 8.31 -28.13 3.46
CA ARG A 119 8.47 -27.79 4.87
C ARG A 119 9.89 -28.00 5.39
N GLY A 120 10.57 -26.91 5.69
CA GLY A 120 11.88 -26.89 6.35
C GLY A 120 11.75 -26.63 7.84
N PHE A 121 12.31 -27.51 8.66
CA PHE A 121 12.34 -27.36 10.11
C PHE A 121 13.78 -27.40 10.62
N PHE A 122 14.06 -26.53 11.60
CA PHE A 122 15.34 -26.47 12.28
C PHE A 122 15.22 -26.75 13.78
N VAL A 123 16.05 -27.65 14.33
CA VAL A 123 15.94 -28.10 15.74
C VAL A 123 17.16 -27.82 16.62
N GLN A 124 18.35 -27.60 16.08
CA GLN A 124 19.59 -27.72 16.87
C GLN A 124 20.16 -26.40 17.43
N SER A 125 21.23 -26.46 18.21
CA SER A 125 21.76 -25.33 18.99
C SER A 125 23.07 -24.76 18.44
N TRP A 126 23.24 -24.72 17.11
CA TRP A 126 24.47 -24.19 16.50
C TRP A 126 24.41 -22.67 16.24
N PRO A 127 25.55 -21.96 16.39
CA PRO A 127 25.61 -20.50 16.42
C PRO A 127 25.35 -19.80 15.07
N ALA A 128 25.35 -20.51 13.95
CA ALA A 128 24.93 -20.02 12.65
C ALA A 128 24.08 -21.10 11.97
N ALA A 129 22.79 -20.82 11.79
CA ALA A 129 21.80 -21.76 11.29
C ALA A 129 20.76 -21.05 10.43
N GLY A 130 20.10 -21.79 9.54
CA GLY A 130 19.05 -21.25 8.69
C GLY A 130 18.27 -22.36 8.01
N SER A 131 17.12 -22.06 7.45
CA SER A 131 16.34 -23.04 6.69
C SER A 131 15.69 -22.33 5.53
N ASN A 132 15.62 -23.03 4.40
CA ASN A 132 15.08 -22.50 3.15
C ASN A 132 14.07 -23.51 2.60
N SER A 133 12.84 -23.07 2.40
CA SER A 133 11.79 -23.89 1.77
C SER A 133 11.30 -23.20 0.52
N ARG A 134 10.98 -24.00 -0.50
CA ARG A 134 10.48 -23.54 -1.79
C ARG A 134 9.39 -24.48 -2.30
N GLY A 135 8.20 -23.97 -2.56
CA GLY A 135 7.09 -24.78 -3.09
C GLY A 135 7.39 -25.26 -4.50
N LEU A 136 7.32 -24.35 -5.47
CA LEU A 136 7.65 -24.57 -6.88
C LEU A 136 8.88 -23.72 -7.26
N ALA A 137 9.98 -24.36 -7.68
CA ALA A 137 11.24 -23.65 -7.92
C ALA A 137 11.90 -24.02 -9.26
N ASN A 138 12.16 -23.04 -10.13
CA ASN A 138 12.77 -23.27 -11.45
C ASN A 138 12.02 -24.34 -12.25
N SER A 139 10.69 -24.29 -12.22
CA SER A 139 9.81 -25.31 -12.76
C SER A 139 8.61 -24.64 -13.42
N THR A 140 7.98 -25.36 -14.33
CA THR A 140 6.75 -24.94 -15.00
C THR A 140 5.60 -25.83 -14.54
N LEU A 141 4.44 -25.23 -14.29
CA LEU A 141 3.18 -25.91 -14.05
C LEU A 141 2.17 -25.34 -15.05
N ASP A 142 1.67 -26.21 -15.92
CA ASP A 142 0.59 -25.90 -16.85
C ASP A 142 -0.64 -26.71 -16.42
N GLY A 143 -1.70 -26.04 -15.98
CA GLY A 143 -2.96 -26.70 -15.61
C GLY A 143 -3.73 -27.18 -16.83
N GLY A 144 -3.51 -26.59 -18.01
CA GLY A 144 -4.34 -26.82 -19.18
C GLY A 144 -5.76 -26.27 -19.02
N ASN A 145 -6.75 -26.85 -19.72
CA ASN A 145 -8.12 -26.32 -19.74
C ASN A 145 -8.97 -26.99 -18.65
N GLY A 146 -9.96 -26.27 -18.11
CA GLY A 146 -10.86 -26.75 -17.06
C GLY A 146 -10.78 -25.86 -15.82
N ASN A 147 -11.51 -26.21 -14.76
CA ASN A 147 -11.49 -25.46 -13.50
C ASN A 147 -10.41 -26.05 -12.58
N ASN A 148 -9.19 -25.54 -12.68
CA ASN A 148 -8.06 -26.11 -11.98
C ASN A 148 -7.92 -25.53 -10.56
N THR A 149 -7.46 -26.37 -9.63
CA THR A 149 -7.11 -25.94 -8.26
C THR A 149 -5.63 -26.17 -7.99
N ILE A 150 -4.88 -25.09 -7.88
CA ILE A 150 -3.42 -25.12 -7.62
C ILE A 150 -3.14 -24.55 -6.24
N THR A 151 -2.57 -25.36 -5.35
CA THR A 151 -2.15 -24.96 -4.00
C THR A 151 -0.66 -25.22 -3.81
N ILE A 152 0.10 -24.16 -3.56
CA ILE A 152 1.55 -24.21 -3.33
C ILE A 152 1.86 -23.61 -1.96
N SER A 153 2.47 -24.38 -1.08
CA SER A 153 2.84 -23.96 0.27
C SER A 153 4.32 -24.19 0.55
N SER A 154 4.96 -23.15 1.07
CA SER A 154 6.33 -23.19 1.57
C SER A 154 6.34 -22.75 3.03
N ILE A 155 6.84 -23.59 3.92
CA ILE A 155 6.84 -23.36 5.37
C ILE A 155 8.26 -23.55 5.89
N THR A 156 8.82 -22.51 6.48
CA THR A 156 10.14 -22.54 7.10
C THR A 156 10.05 -22.10 8.55
N GLU A 157 10.42 -22.98 9.46
CA GLU A 157 10.38 -22.72 10.90
C GLU A 157 11.76 -22.97 11.51
N THR A 158 12.16 -22.08 12.42
CA THR A 158 13.36 -22.28 13.22
C THR A 158 13.02 -22.38 14.70
N ALA A 159 13.64 -23.34 15.39
CA ALA A 159 13.42 -23.54 16.82
C ALA A 159 13.77 -22.28 17.65
N PRO A 160 13.13 -22.08 18.81
CA PRO A 160 13.39 -20.97 19.72
C PRO A 160 14.64 -21.22 20.57
N ARG A 161 15.85 -20.99 20.06
CA ARG A 161 17.10 -21.09 20.87
C ARG A 161 18.18 -20.09 20.43
N PHE A 162 19.11 -19.81 21.36
CA PHE A 162 20.17 -18.79 21.36
C PHE A 162 21.11 -18.80 20.13
N SER A 163 20.71 -18.27 18.96
CA SER A 163 21.64 -17.92 17.86
C SER A 163 20.99 -17.10 16.73
N GLN A 164 21.83 -16.55 15.84
CA GLN A 164 21.40 -15.91 14.59
C GLN A 164 20.79 -16.97 13.66
N ARG A 165 19.49 -16.83 13.35
CA ARG A 165 18.73 -17.80 12.55
C ARG A 165 17.99 -17.10 11.43
N TYR A 166 18.13 -17.65 10.22
CA TYR A 166 17.41 -17.17 9.05
C TYR A 166 16.37 -18.20 8.60
N ALA A 167 15.11 -17.80 8.58
CA ALA A 167 14.05 -18.56 7.93
C ALA A 167 13.76 -17.90 6.59
N ILE A 168 13.94 -18.62 5.48
CA ILE A 168 13.58 -18.14 4.14
C ILE A 168 12.51 -19.06 3.57
N SER A 169 11.44 -18.48 3.04
CA SER A 169 10.35 -19.23 2.43
C SER A 169 9.92 -18.58 1.13
N SER A 170 9.73 -19.38 0.08
CA SER A 170 9.20 -18.90 -1.20
C SER A 170 8.13 -19.86 -1.71
N GLY A 171 6.91 -19.38 -1.94
CA GLY A 171 5.86 -20.20 -2.56
C GLY A 171 6.27 -20.61 -3.98
N LEU A 172 6.40 -19.62 -4.86
CA LEU A 172 6.91 -19.73 -6.22
C LEU A 172 8.25 -19.00 -6.36
N LEU A 173 9.27 -19.65 -6.91
CA LEU A 173 10.58 -19.04 -7.16
C LEU A 173 11.13 -19.38 -8.55
N SER A 174 11.32 -18.38 -9.40
CA SER A 174 11.90 -18.57 -10.73
C SER A 174 11.15 -19.60 -11.58
N GLY A 175 9.84 -19.72 -11.38
CA GLY A 175 8.98 -20.68 -12.07
C GLY A 175 7.77 -19.97 -12.68
N SER A 176 6.99 -20.73 -13.45
CA SER A 176 5.76 -20.23 -14.05
C SER A 176 4.58 -21.15 -13.75
N ILE A 177 3.41 -20.53 -13.60
CA ILE A 177 2.11 -21.20 -13.57
C ILE A 177 1.31 -20.65 -14.75
N GLN A 178 0.75 -21.55 -15.54
CA GLN A 178 -0.17 -21.23 -16.60
C GLN A 178 -1.43 -22.07 -16.45
N VAL A 179 -2.59 -21.48 -16.66
CA VAL A 179 -3.88 -22.18 -16.76
C VAL A 179 -4.62 -21.68 -18.00
N GLY A 180 -5.42 -22.57 -18.59
CA GLY A 180 -6.16 -22.36 -19.83
C GLY A 180 -7.48 -21.65 -19.60
N THR A 181 -8.53 -22.15 -20.23
CA THR A 181 -9.90 -21.65 -20.01
C THR A 181 -10.55 -22.34 -18.81
N GLY A 182 -11.28 -21.60 -17.98
CA GLY A 182 -12.03 -22.15 -16.85
C GLY A 182 -12.14 -21.16 -15.71
N HIS A 183 -12.71 -21.58 -14.59
CA HIS A 183 -12.66 -20.82 -13.33
C HIS A 183 -11.58 -21.41 -12.44
N ASP A 184 -10.36 -20.90 -12.57
CA ASP A 184 -9.19 -21.44 -11.90
C ASP A 184 -9.02 -20.84 -10.51
N THR A 185 -8.49 -21.64 -9.59
CA THR A 185 -8.11 -21.20 -8.24
C THR A 185 -6.63 -21.48 -8.00
N ILE A 186 -5.85 -20.42 -7.81
CA ILE A 186 -4.42 -20.48 -7.54
C ILE A 186 -4.17 -19.91 -6.14
N SER A 187 -3.59 -20.71 -5.25
CA SER A 187 -3.24 -20.32 -3.88
C SER A 187 -1.77 -20.58 -3.60
N ILE A 188 -1.02 -19.51 -3.31
CA ILE A 188 0.43 -19.57 -3.07
C ILE A 188 0.72 -18.98 -1.69
N THR A 189 1.31 -19.79 -0.81
CA THR A 189 1.66 -19.38 0.55
C THR A 189 3.16 -19.54 0.82
N GLY A 190 3.80 -18.44 1.20
CA GLY A 190 5.10 -18.42 1.87
C GLY A 190 4.93 -18.14 3.36
N PHE A 191 5.44 -19.00 4.21
CA PHE A 191 5.53 -18.78 5.66
C PHE A 191 6.97 -18.97 6.15
N ALA A 192 7.52 -17.96 6.83
CA ALA A 192 8.84 -18.00 7.45
C ALA A 192 8.76 -17.55 8.90
N GLN A 193 9.23 -18.38 9.85
CA GLN A 193 9.28 -18.06 11.26
C GLN A 193 10.70 -18.21 11.82
N SER A 194 11.23 -17.10 12.33
CA SER A 194 12.53 -17.04 12.99
C SER A 194 12.39 -16.80 14.49
N ALA A 195 12.79 -17.79 15.29
CA ALA A 195 12.75 -17.69 16.74
C ALA A 195 14.15 -17.37 17.30
N GLY A 196 14.55 -16.10 17.24
CA GLY A 196 15.83 -15.61 17.76
C GLY A 196 15.69 -14.96 19.14
N THR A 197 16.54 -15.31 20.10
CA THR A 197 16.58 -14.67 21.44
C THR A 197 17.93 -13.99 21.73
N TYR A 198 17.86 -12.69 22.01
CA TYR A 198 18.69 -11.93 22.96
C TYR A 198 20.23 -12.02 22.85
N TYR A 199 20.84 -11.70 21.71
CA TYR A 199 22.27 -11.35 21.73
C TYR A 199 22.62 -10.15 20.85
N PRO A 200 22.76 -8.95 21.43
CA PRO A 200 23.30 -7.77 20.75
C PRO A 200 24.83 -7.89 20.67
N VAL A 201 25.35 -8.90 19.97
CA VAL A 201 26.78 -8.89 19.58
C VAL A 201 26.88 -8.05 18.31
N GLY A 202 27.64 -6.96 18.38
CA GLY A 202 27.77 -5.88 17.37
C GLY A 202 28.31 -6.26 15.99
N SER A 203 28.09 -7.49 15.53
CA SER A 203 28.28 -7.95 14.15
C SER A 203 26.92 -8.00 13.46
N GLY A 204 26.69 -7.14 12.46
CA GLY A 204 25.39 -6.87 11.81
C GLY A 204 24.65 -8.02 11.10
N GLY A 205 24.81 -9.28 11.50
CA GLY A 205 23.97 -10.40 11.10
C GLY A 205 22.85 -10.62 12.12
N GLY A 206 21.74 -9.88 12.05
CA GLY A 206 20.57 -10.16 12.88
C GLY A 206 19.90 -11.47 12.45
N ALA A 207 19.26 -12.20 13.37
CA ALA A 207 18.29 -13.22 12.97
C ALA A 207 17.22 -12.58 12.07
N GLY A 208 16.61 -13.36 11.18
CA GLY A 208 15.60 -12.82 10.28
C GLY A 208 14.65 -13.87 9.72
N ALA A 209 13.47 -13.43 9.33
CA ALA A 209 12.53 -14.21 8.56
C ALA A 209 12.26 -13.48 7.25
N GLU A 210 12.47 -14.13 6.12
CA GLU A 210 12.09 -13.63 4.80
C GLU A 210 11.07 -14.59 4.21
N SER A 211 9.90 -14.05 3.88
CA SER A 211 8.85 -14.81 3.21
C SER A 211 8.46 -14.13 1.92
N THR A 212 8.30 -14.93 0.87
CA THR A 212 7.85 -14.45 -0.44
C THR A 212 6.77 -15.36 -0.98
N GLY A 213 5.67 -14.78 -1.48
CA GLY A 213 4.64 -15.52 -2.20
C GLY A 213 5.21 -15.95 -3.55
N ILE A 214 5.49 -14.96 -4.41
CA ILE A 214 6.12 -15.15 -5.73
C ILE A 214 7.39 -14.32 -5.84
N ARG A 215 8.46 -14.95 -6.33
CA ARG A 215 9.73 -14.29 -6.62
C ARG A 215 10.28 -14.71 -7.98
N ASP A 216 10.71 -13.75 -8.79
CA ASP A 216 11.31 -14.01 -10.11
C ASP A 216 10.41 -14.90 -10.99
N GLY A 217 9.08 -14.88 -10.78
CA GLY A 217 8.14 -15.85 -11.33
C GLY A 217 7.05 -15.22 -12.19
N ALA A 218 6.23 -16.07 -12.80
CA ALA A 218 5.10 -15.65 -13.62
C ALA A 218 3.84 -16.47 -13.30
N ILE A 219 2.70 -15.80 -13.28
CA ILE A 219 1.37 -16.43 -13.36
C ILE A 219 0.66 -15.84 -14.57
N ALA A 220 0.08 -16.70 -15.38
CA ALA A 220 -0.84 -16.31 -16.45
C ALA A 220 -2.07 -17.20 -16.39
N THR A 221 -3.24 -16.61 -16.23
CA THR A 221 -4.51 -17.28 -16.51
C THR A 221 -5.01 -16.76 -17.87
N SER A 222 -5.83 -17.56 -18.57
CA SER A 222 -6.23 -17.22 -19.94
C SER A 222 -7.65 -16.67 -19.99
N GLY A 223 -8.63 -17.39 -19.46
CA GLY A 223 -9.92 -16.76 -19.23
C GLY A 223 -10.96 -17.60 -18.52
N GLY A 224 -12.07 -16.94 -18.20
CA GLY A 224 -13.00 -17.30 -17.14
C GLY A 224 -12.65 -16.53 -15.86
N ASN A 225 -13.54 -16.58 -14.86
CA ASN A 225 -13.39 -15.79 -13.63
C ASN A 225 -12.45 -16.52 -12.65
N ASP A 226 -11.21 -16.06 -12.57
CA ASP A 226 -10.12 -16.71 -11.86
C ASP A 226 -9.88 -16.11 -10.46
N LEU A 227 -9.40 -16.94 -9.53
CA LEU A 227 -9.04 -16.53 -8.18
C LEU A 227 -7.57 -16.81 -7.89
N VAL A 228 -6.77 -15.75 -7.78
CA VAL A 228 -5.34 -15.82 -7.47
C VAL A 228 -5.06 -15.24 -6.08
N ASN A 229 -4.76 -16.10 -5.12
CA ASN A 229 -4.42 -15.73 -3.75
C ASN A 229 -2.94 -15.97 -3.45
N ILE A 230 -2.22 -14.91 -3.09
CA ILE A 230 -0.79 -14.95 -2.80
C ILE A 230 -0.56 -14.39 -1.41
N THR A 231 -0.02 -15.20 -0.50
CA THR A 231 0.23 -14.80 0.89
C THR A 231 1.68 -15.02 1.28
N ALA A 232 2.31 -14.00 1.85
CA ALA A 232 3.63 -14.08 2.46
C ALA A 232 3.57 -13.61 3.91
N THR A 233 3.93 -14.50 4.84
CA THR A 233 4.02 -14.17 6.27
C THR A 233 5.43 -14.42 6.79
N ALA A 234 6.03 -13.40 7.37
CA ALA A 234 7.35 -13.44 8.00
C ALA A 234 7.25 -13.04 9.47
N GLU A 235 7.55 -13.98 10.36
CA GLU A 235 7.49 -13.82 11.80
C GLU A 235 8.89 -13.91 12.43
N GLY A 236 9.18 -12.98 13.33
CA GLY A 236 10.46 -12.88 13.98
C GLY A 236 10.32 -12.57 15.46
N ALA A 237 11.09 -13.30 16.28
CA ALA A 237 11.29 -13.01 17.70
C ALA A 237 12.65 -12.31 17.95
N GLY A 238 12.79 -11.68 19.11
CA GLY A 238 13.89 -10.82 19.51
C GLY A 238 14.17 -9.69 18.52
N PHE A 239 15.46 -9.55 18.19
CA PHE A 239 16.03 -8.55 17.27
C PHE A 239 15.84 -8.94 15.79
N ALA A 240 14.81 -9.73 15.49
CA ALA A 240 14.64 -10.26 14.15
C ALA A 240 14.29 -9.16 13.15
N ARG A 241 14.89 -9.25 11.96
CA ARG A 241 14.45 -8.50 10.79
C ARG A 241 13.49 -9.36 10.00
N THR A 242 12.24 -8.95 9.91
CA THR A 242 11.26 -9.66 9.08
C THR A 242 11.06 -8.94 7.77
N ARG A 243 10.95 -9.73 6.69
CA ARG A 243 10.65 -9.26 5.36
C ARG A 243 9.57 -10.12 4.73
N ALA A 244 8.46 -9.52 4.35
CA ALA A 244 7.38 -10.21 3.64
C ALA A 244 7.17 -9.56 2.27
N TYR A 245 7.09 -10.38 1.22
CA TYR A 245 6.81 -9.94 -0.15
C TYR A 245 5.66 -10.76 -0.70
N GLY A 246 4.51 -10.16 -1.03
CA GLY A 246 3.44 -10.87 -1.74
C GLY A 246 3.93 -11.30 -3.12
N ILE A 247 4.17 -10.31 -3.97
CA ILE A 247 4.72 -10.44 -5.33
C ILE A 247 6.02 -9.64 -5.41
N ARG A 248 7.11 -10.27 -5.89
CA ARG A 248 8.42 -9.64 -6.01
C ARG A 248 9.11 -9.98 -7.32
N GLU A 249 9.61 -8.98 -8.05
CA GLU A 249 10.40 -9.20 -9.26
C GLU A 249 9.67 -10.15 -10.25
N SER A 250 8.33 -10.02 -10.36
CA SER A 250 7.46 -11.03 -11.00
C SER A 250 6.38 -10.39 -11.87
N SER A 251 5.67 -11.23 -12.64
CA SER A 251 4.51 -10.82 -13.43
C SER A 251 3.28 -11.67 -13.11
N VAL A 252 2.10 -11.05 -13.02
CA VAL A 252 0.81 -11.74 -12.92
C VAL A 252 -0.13 -11.17 -13.96
N HIS A 253 -0.76 -12.06 -14.74
CA HIS A 253 -1.75 -11.73 -15.76
C HIS A 253 -2.99 -12.61 -15.57
N THR A 254 -4.19 -12.03 -15.49
CA THR A 254 -5.43 -12.80 -15.23
C THR A 254 -6.32 -13.02 -16.48
N GLY A 255 -6.00 -12.40 -17.62
CA GLY A 255 -6.60 -12.79 -18.90
C GLY A 255 -7.98 -12.18 -19.13
N ASP A 256 -8.92 -12.95 -19.69
CA ASP A 256 -10.30 -12.49 -19.94
C ASP A 256 -11.27 -13.09 -18.90
N GLY A 257 -11.99 -12.29 -18.12
CA GLY A 257 -12.96 -12.75 -17.12
C GLY A 257 -13.06 -11.77 -15.95
N ASP A 258 -14.04 -11.95 -15.06
CA ASP A 258 -14.08 -11.13 -13.84
C ASP A 258 -13.18 -11.77 -12.77
N ASP A 259 -11.92 -11.36 -12.73
CA ASP A 259 -10.87 -12.02 -11.95
C ASP A 259 -10.69 -11.40 -10.56
N THR A 260 -10.08 -12.16 -9.66
CA THR A 260 -9.67 -11.66 -8.35
C THR A 260 -8.22 -12.03 -8.05
N LEU A 261 -7.37 -11.01 -7.93
CA LEU A 261 -6.01 -11.13 -7.45
C LEU A 261 -5.87 -10.54 -6.04
N SER A 262 -5.32 -11.32 -5.10
CA SER A 262 -5.05 -10.89 -3.73
C SER A 262 -3.60 -11.16 -3.34
N ALA A 263 -2.81 -10.10 -3.15
CA ALA A 263 -1.43 -10.14 -2.70
C ALA A 263 -1.31 -9.65 -1.25
N ILE A 264 -1.06 -10.57 -0.31
CA ILE A 264 -0.99 -10.29 1.13
C ILE A 264 0.44 -10.44 1.63
N ALA A 265 0.98 -9.40 2.28
CA ALA A 265 2.30 -9.43 2.91
C ALA A 265 2.25 -9.02 4.39
N ARG A 266 2.66 -9.92 5.28
CA ARG A 266 2.61 -9.73 6.73
C ARG A 266 3.97 -9.93 7.38
N GLY A 267 4.48 -8.87 8.00
CA GLY A 267 5.76 -8.85 8.70
C GLY A 267 5.55 -8.57 10.18
N TYR A 268 5.89 -9.55 11.03
CA TYR A 268 5.73 -9.45 12.48
C TYR A 268 7.08 -9.54 13.17
N SER A 269 7.43 -8.53 13.95
CA SER A 269 8.42 -8.66 15.01
C SER A 269 7.69 -8.68 16.35
N THR A 270 7.44 -9.89 16.87
CA THR A 270 6.55 -10.14 18.02
C THR A 270 7.18 -9.82 19.37
N ASP A 271 8.51 -9.71 19.41
CA ASP A 271 9.23 -9.55 20.66
C ASP A 271 9.54 -8.10 20.98
N TYR A 272 9.71 -7.89 22.28
CA TYR A 272 9.95 -6.61 22.94
C TYR A 272 11.25 -5.89 22.52
N TYR A 273 12.12 -6.54 21.74
CA TYR A 273 13.51 -6.12 21.58
C TYR A 273 13.85 -5.77 20.12
N ALA A 274 13.91 -4.47 19.80
CA ALA A 274 14.56 -3.88 18.62
C ALA A 274 14.32 -4.52 17.22
N GLY A 275 13.25 -5.30 17.03
CA GLY A 275 12.99 -5.94 15.75
C GLY A 275 12.28 -4.98 14.79
N THR A 276 12.67 -5.06 13.51
CA THR A 276 12.11 -4.26 12.42
C THR A 276 11.41 -5.19 11.44
N SER A 277 10.27 -4.78 10.91
CA SER A 277 9.58 -5.47 9.83
C SER A 277 9.55 -4.62 8.57
N ALA A 278 9.70 -5.23 7.41
CA ALA A 278 9.43 -4.60 6.13
C ALA A 278 8.47 -5.51 5.35
N SER A 279 7.36 -4.96 4.89
CA SER A 279 6.35 -5.73 4.18
C SER A 279 6.01 -5.03 2.86
N TYR A 280 5.92 -5.80 1.79
CA TYR A 280 5.67 -5.33 0.43
C TYR A 280 4.55 -6.17 -0.18
N GLY A 281 3.44 -5.56 -0.57
CA GLY A 281 2.36 -6.25 -1.29
C GLY A 281 2.85 -6.68 -2.66
N ILE A 282 3.17 -5.70 -3.50
CA ILE A 282 3.70 -5.86 -4.86
C ILE A 282 4.98 -5.00 -4.99
N TYR A 283 6.10 -5.62 -5.34
CA TYR A 283 7.41 -4.98 -5.41
C TYR A 283 8.18 -5.33 -6.68
N GLN A 284 8.67 -4.33 -7.41
CA GLN A 284 9.39 -4.54 -8.68
C GLN A 284 8.68 -5.49 -9.64
N SER A 285 7.35 -5.38 -9.72
CA SER A 285 6.50 -6.36 -10.42
C SER A 285 5.48 -5.67 -11.32
N VAL A 286 4.89 -6.45 -12.21
CA VAL A 286 3.80 -6.03 -13.09
C VAL A 286 2.58 -6.90 -12.82
N VAL A 287 1.43 -6.26 -12.66
CA VAL A 287 0.12 -6.89 -12.56
C VAL A 287 -0.78 -6.28 -13.64
N ASP A 288 -1.49 -7.13 -14.38
CA ASP A 288 -2.33 -6.75 -15.52
C ASP A 288 -3.54 -7.68 -15.58
N SER A 289 -4.74 -7.16 -15.33
CA SER A 289 -5.96 -7.99 -15.34
C SER A 289 -6.70 -8.05 -16.68
N SER A 290 -6.27 -7.25 -17.67
CA SER A 290 -6.68 -7.36 -19.08
C SER A 290 -8.16 -7.07 -19.37
N LYS A 291 -9.10 -8.02 -19.30
CA LYS A 291 -10.52 -7.73 -19.62
C LYS A 291 -11.45 -8.38 -18.62
N GLY A 292 -12.47 -7.65 -18.19
CA GLY A 292 -13.53 -8.08 -17.29
C GLY A 292 -13.65 -7.11 -16.13
N ASP A 293 -14.65 -7.29 -15.25
CA ASP A 293 -14.75 -6.45 -14.05
C ASP A 293 -13.85 -7.04 -12.95
N ASP A 294 -12.57 -6.65 -12.92
CA ASP A 294 -11.55 -7.30 -12.10
C ASP A 294 -11.43 -6.73 -10.68
N THR A 295 -10.86 -7.51 -9.77
CA THR A 295 -10.50 -7.04 -8.42
C THR A 295 -9.04 -7.32 -8.12
N ILE A 296 -8.24 -6.27 -7.96
CA ILE A 296 -6.83 -6.36 -7.58
C ILE A 296 -6.63 -5.80 -6.17
N ARG A 297 -6.26 -6.66 -5.21
CA ARG A 297 -5.99 -6.26 -3.83
C ARG A 297 -4.54 -6.50 -3.43
N ALA A 298 -3.88 -5.46 -2.91
CA ALA A 298 -2.63 -5.57 -2.18
C ALA A 298 -2.83 -5.18 -0.71
N SER A 299 -2.58 -6.10 0.23
CA SER A 299 -2.75 -5.87 1.66
C SER A 299 -1.47 -6.11 2.43
N VAL A 300 -1.06 -5.10 3.20
CA VAL A 300 0.23 -5.08 3.88
C VAL A 300 0.06 -4.80 5.35
N PHE A 301 0.71 -5.64 6.16
CA PHE A 301 0.84 -5.44 7.60
C PHE A 301 2.31 -5.48 8.00
N ALA A 302 2.79 -4.44 8.67
CA ALA A 302 4.14 -4.37 9.21
C ALA A 302 4.11 -3.95 10.68
N SER A 303 4.47 -4.86 11.60
CA SER A 303 4.56 -4.56 13.02
C SER A 303 5.96 -4.80 13.56
N GLY A 304 6.47 -3.89 14.39
CA GLY A 304 7.77 -4.05 15.01
C GLY A 304 8.01 -3.18 16.22
N HIS A 305 9.09 -3.52 16.94
CA HIS A 305 9.46 -2.86 18.19
C HIS A 305 10.88 -2.30 18.14
N PRO A 306 11.14 -1.24 17.35
CA PRO A 306 12.50 -0.78 17.14
C PRO A 306 13.06 -0.10 18.39
N PHE A 307 14.38 -0.24 18.58
CA PHE A 307 15.10 0.40 19.68
C PHE A 307 15.74 1.73 19.28
N SER A 308 15.80 2.01 17.97
CA SER A 308 16.44 3.21 17.44
C SER A 308 15.44 4.09 16.69
N THR A 309 15.73 5.38 16.67
CA THR A 309 14.99 6.41 15.94
C THR A 309 15.25 6.36 14.43
N SER A 310 16.05 5.42 13.95
CA SER A 310 16.48 5.39 12.54
C SER A 310 15.87 4.25 11.72
N SER A 311 15.20 3.28 12.35
CA SER A 311 14.72 2.09 11.65
C SER A 311 13.43 1.58 12.28
N GLY A 312 12.32 1.76 11.59
CA GLY A 312 10.99 1.33 11.99
C GLY A 312 10.47 0.11 11.25
N PRO A 313 9.32 -0.46 11.66
CA PRO A 313 8.50 -1.20 10.72
C PRO A 313 8.12 -0.32 9.52
N THR A 314 8.12 -0.91 8.32
CA THR A 314 7.76 -0.22 7.08
C THR A 314 6.85 -1.08 6.21
N GLY A 315 5.77 -0.51 5.70
CA GLY A 315 4.85 -1.18 4.79
C GLY A 315 4.72 -0.47 3.44
N TYR A 316 4.69 -1.23 2.35
CA TYR A 316 4.47 -0.76 0.98
C TYR A 316 3.39 -1.61 0.29
N ALA A 317 2.20 -1.08 0.01
CA ALA A 317 1.23 -1.86 -0.78
C ALA A 317 1.75 -2.07 -2.21
N LEU A 318 2.21 -0.98 -2.84
CA LEU A 318 2.85 -1.00 -4.16
C LEU A 318 4.18 -0.23 -4.14
N SER A 319 5.24 -0.84 -4.68
CA SER A 319 6.58 -0.24 -4.69
C SER A 319 7.37 -0.61 -5.95
N ASP A 320 7.88 0.40 -6.68
CA ASP A 320 8.66 0.20 -7.90
C ASP A 320 7.95 -0.71 -8.93
N SER A 321 6.62 -0.61 -9.04
CA SER A 321 5.76 -1.58 -9.73
C SER A 321 4.67 -0.92 -10.58
N THR A 322 3.99 -1.71 -11.39
CA THR A 322 2.86 -1.26 -12.21
C THR A 322 1.67 -2.19 -12.00
N VAL A 323 0.48 -1.60 -11.83
CA VAL A 323 -0.81 -2.30 -11.79
C VAL A 323 -1.72 -1.68 -12.85
N LEU A 324 -2.29 -2.52 -13.71
CA LEU A 324 -3.23 -2.16 -14.77
C LEU A 324 -4.52 -2.95 -14.53
N GLY A 325 -5.67 -2.29 -14.48
CA GLY A 325 -6.99 -2.93 -14.50
C GLY A 325 -7.28 -3.51 -15.89
N GLY A 326 -7.40 -2.66 -16.90
CA GLY A 326 -7.62 -3.09 -18.28
C GLY A 326 -8.97 -2.62 -18.80
N ASP A 327 -9.72 -3.49 -19.48
CA ASP A 327 -11.07 -3.20 -19.95
C ASP A 327 -12.11 -3.74 -18.95
N GLY A 328 -13.00 -2.91 -18.39
CA GLY A 328 -14.04 -3.31 -17.46
C GLY A 328 -14.21 -2.30 -16.32
N ASN A 329 -15.07 -2.60 -15.35
CA ASN A 329 -15.20 -1.76 -14.15
C ASN A 329 -14.34 -2.38 -13.04
N ASP A 330 -13.08 -2.00 -12.97
CA ASP A 330 -12.09 -2.65 -12.12
C ASP A 330 -12.05 -2.05 -10.70
N GLU A 331 -11.76 -2.90 -9.72
CA GLU A 331 -11.56 -2.51 -8.33
C GLU A 331 -10.12 -2.76 -7.87
N ILE A 332 -9.33 -1.69 -7.72
CA ILE A 332 -7.95 -1.73 -7.24
C ILE A 332 -7.88 -1.25 -5.79
N ILE A 333 -7.57 -2.15 -4.84
CA ILE A 333 -7.51 -1.85 -3.40
C ILE A 333 -6.10 -2.06 -2.84
N LEU A 334 -5.48 -0.97 -2.39
CA LEU A 334 -4.14 -0.94 -1.82
C LEU A 334 -4.23 -0.56 -0.33
N THR A 335 -3.96 -1.49 0.57
CA THR A 335 -4.05 -1.28 2.02
C THR A 335 -2.71 -1.48 2.72
N VAL A 336 -2.31 -0.52 3.55
CA VAL A 336 -1.14 -0.60 4.42
C VAL A 336 -1.49 -0.28 5.86
N GLU A 337 -1.15 -1.20 6.75
CA GLU A 337 -1.15 -0.98 8.20
C GLU A 337 0.27 -1.16 8.74
N THR A 338 0.80 -0.11 9.38
CA THR A 338 2.11 -0.15 10.02
C THR A 338 2.01 0.20 11.50
N ILE A 339 2.53 -0.67 12.37
CA ILE A 339 2.50 -0.50 13.83
C ILE A 339 3.92 -0.55 14.40
N ALA A 340 4.40 0.58 14.88
CA ALA A 340 5.68 0.70 15.58
C ALA A 340 5.42 0.87 17.08
N GLY A 341 5.91 -0.06 17.91
CA GLY A 341 5.73 -0.01 19.36
C GLY A 341 7.07 0.00 20.12
N SER A 342 7.24 0.82 21.15
CA SER A 342 8.36 0.68 22.09
C SER A 342 7.89 0.88 23.53
N GLN A 343 8.01 -0.18 24.34
CA GLN A 343 7.54 -0.16 25.72
C GLN A 343 8.61 0.23 26.75
N ARG A 344 9.89 0.41 26.37
CA ARG A 344 10.97 0.55 27.35
C ARG A 344 11.96 1.67 27.08
N PHE A 345 12.36 1.90 25.83
CA PHE A 345 13.40 2.87 25.51
C PHE A 345 13.22 3.47 24.12
N GLY A 346 13.57 4.76 23.98
CA GLY A 346 13.75 5.42 22.69
C GLY A 346 12.46 5.93 22.03
N ALA A 347 12.64 6.75 21.01
CA ALA A 347 11.60 7.05 20.05
C ALA A 347 11.49 5.91 19.02
N THR A 348 10.28 5.69 18.52
CA THR A 348 9.99 4.69 17.49
C THR A 348 9.56 5.42 16.22
N ILE A 349 9.97 4.89 15.06
CA ILE A 349 9.44 5.36 13.77
C ILE A 349 8.60 4.23 13.18
N GLY A 350 7.42 4.54 12.65
CA GLY A 350 6.68 3.66 11.74
C GLY A 350 6.47 4.40 10.43
N ALA A 351 6.55 3.70 9.29
CA ALA A 351 6.28 4.29 7.98
C ALA A 351 5.40 3.40 7.09
N GLY A 352 4.36 3.97 6.51
CA GLY A 352 3.47 3.30 5.56
C GLY A 352 3.39 4.05 4.24
N TYR A 353 3.41 3.31 3.13
CA TYR A 353 3.33 3.84 1.77
C TYR A 353 2.29 3.04 0.98
N GLY A 354 1.20 3.69 0.54
CA GLY A 354 0.22 3.07 -0.33
C GLY A 354 0.83 2.75 -1.69
N VAL A 355 1.25 3.80 -2.41
CA VAL A 355 1.91 3.72 -3.71
C VAL A 355 3.24 4.48 -3.67
N TRP A 356 4.36 3.82 -4.01
CA TRP A 356 5.69 4.44 -3.98
C TRP A 356 6.53 4.11 -5.21
N ARG A 357 6.96 5.14 -5.95
CA ARG A 357 7.66 4.97 -7.24
C ARG A 357 6.97 3.99 -8.17
N ALA A 358 5.65 4.07 -8.25
CA ALA A 358 4.83 3.08 -8.94
C ALA A 358 3.72 3.74 -9.76
N GLY A 359 3.13 2.96 -10.66
CA GLY A 359 2.00 3.36 -11.50
C GLY A 359 0.77 2.51 -11.23
N VAL A 360 -0.40 3.14 -11.14
CA VAL A 360 -1.71 2.48 -11.11
C VAL A 360 -2.59 3.09 -12.20
N GLN A 361 -3.25 2.26 -12.99
CA GLN A 361 -4.21 2.65 -14.01
C GLN A 361 -5.44 1.75 -13.89
N GLY A 362 -6.64 2.34 -13.88
CA GLY A 362 -7.90 1.61 -14.05
C GLY A 362 -7.97 1.06 -15.48
N GLY A 363 -8.27 1.90 -16.46
CA GLY A 363 -8.20 1.53 -17.86
C GLY A 363 -9.38 2.03 -18.66
N GLN A 364 -10.28 1.15 -19.09
CA GLN A 364 -11.53 1.48 -19.77
C GLN A 364 -12.71 0.99 -18.93
N GLY A 365 -13.70 1.83 -18.66
CA GLY A 365 -14.84 1.48 -17.81
C GLY A 365 -14.83 2.31 -16.52
N ASN A 366 -15.82 2.11 -15.66
CA ASN A 366 -15.96 2.93 -14.45
C ASN A 366 -15.19 2.28 -13.30
N ASP A 367 -13.94 2.66 -13.15
CA ASP A 367 -12.99 2.04 -12.24
C ASP A 367 -13.06 2.60 -10.83
N THR A 368 -12.59 1.81 -9.88
CA THR A 368 -12.48 2.21 -8.47
C THR A 368 -11.09 1.91 -7.94
N ILE A 369 -10.34 2.97 -7.64
CA ILE A 369 -8.99 2.88 -7.08
C ILE A 369 -9.02 3.40 -5.63
N ARG A 370 -8.73 2.52 -4.66
CA ARG A 370 -8.69 2.87 -3.23
C ARG A 370 -7.34 2.62 -2.60
N VAL A 371 -6.75 3.68 -2.05
CA VAL A 371 -5.48 3.64 -1.33
C VAL A 371 -5.72 3.95 0.15
N ASN A 372 -5.49 2.99 1.03
CA ASN A 372 -5.72 3.11 2.48
C ASN A 372 -4.42 2.92 3.24
N VAL A 373 -3.96 3.94 3.95
CA VAL A 373 -2.70 3.90 4.70
C VAL A 373 -2.94 4.33 6.14
N LEU A 374 -2.61 3.46 7.09
CA LEU A 374 -2.61 3.76 8.50
C LEU A 374 -1.26 3.42 9.12
N THR A 375 -0.62 4.43 9.71
CA THR A 375 0.64 4.25 10.43
C THR A 375 0.50 4.72 11.87
N THR A 376 0.76 3.79 12.80
CA THR A 376 0.72 4.05 14.24
C THR A 376 2.09 3.84 14.84
N ALA A 377 2.56 4.81 15.62
CA ALA A 377 3.81 4.78 16.34
C ALA A 377 3.57 5.11 17.81
N SER A 378 3.80 4.15 18.70
CA SER A 378 3.69 4.33 20.15
C SER A 378 5.03 4.03 20.82
N ALA A 379 5.54 4.96 21.63
CA ALA A 379 6.82 4.74 22.32
C ALA A 379 6.86 5.34 23.72
N TYR A 380 7.84 4.92 24.50
CA TYR A 380 8.15 5.57 25.77
C TYR A 380 8.64 7.02 25.56
N ALA A 381 9.48 7.24 24.54
CA ALA A 381 10.26 8.47 24.36
C ALA A 381 9.97 9.21 23.03
N GLY A 382 8.77 9.04 22.46
CA GLY A 382 8.33 9.72 21.23
C GLY A 382 7.89 8.77 20.13
N GLY A 383 6.60 8.74 19.82
CA GLY A 383 6.06 8.02 18.67
C GLY A 383 6.13 8.87 17.41
N ASN A 384 6.92 8.47 16.42
CA ASN A 384 7.00 9.12 15.12
C ASN A 384 6.31 8.25 14.05
N SER A 385 5.19 8.71 13.53
CA SER A 385 4.46 8.03 12.45
C SER A 385 4.56 8.83 11.17
N LEU A 386 4.77 8.12 10.06
CA LEU A 386 4.83 8.68 8.72
C LEU A 386 3.93 7.88 7.78
N ALA A 387 2.93 8.51 7.20
CA ALA A 387 2.03 7.87 6.23
C ALA A 387 2.06 8.63 4.90
N TYR A 388 2.23 7.91 3.80
CA TYR A 388 2.05 8.41 2.45
C TYR A 388 0.97 7.57 1.77
N GLY A 389 -0.11 8.22 1.32
CA GLY A 389 -1.05 7.59 0.40
C GLY A 389 -0.31 7.25 -0.90
N VAL A 390 0.19 8.28 -1.58
CA VAL A 390 0.89 8.18 -2.86
C VAL A 390 2.13 9.09 -2.84
N ASP A 391 3.31 8.52 -3.12
CA ASP A 391 4.60 9.24 -3.11
C ASP A 391 5.45 8.88 -4.35
N GLN A 392 5.97 9.89 -5.04
CA GLN A 392 6.80 9.73 -6.25
C GLN A 392 6.15 8.83 -7.32
N SER A 393 4.84 8.90 -7.48
CA SER A 393 4.03 7.92 -8.21
C SER A 393 2.98 8.58 -9.10
N SER A 394 2.31 7.77 -9.92
CA SER A 394 1.19 8.19 -10.76
C SER A 394 -0.01 7.27 -10.58
N ILE A 395 -1.19 7.86 -10.42
CA ILE A 395 -2.48 7.15 -10.48
C ILE A 395 -3.34 7.85 -11.55
N THR A 396 -4.01 7.07 -12.40
CA THR A 396 -5.03 7.54 -13.34
C THR A 396 -6.24 6.62 -13.24
N GLY A 397 -7.45 7.18 -13.29
CA GLY A 397 -8.69 6.41 -13.46
C GLY A 397 -8.67 5.70 -14.81
N GLY A 398 -8.76 6.46 -15.90
CA GLY A 398 -8.79 5.90 -17.24
C GLY A 398 -9.84 6.57 -18.10
N ASP A 399 -10.52 5.79 -18.94
CA ASP A 399 -11.73 6.23 -19.63
C ASP A 399 -12.93 5.67 -18.86
N GLY A 400 -13.95 6.47 -18.54
CA GLY A 400 -15.12 6.08 -17.75
C GLY A 400 -15.35 7.05 -16.59
N ASP A 401 -16.45 6.88 -15.85
CA ASP A 401 -16.69 7.67 -14.65
C ASP A 401 -16.01 6.99 -13.45
N ASP A 402 -14.81 7.43 -13.09
CA ASP A 402 -13.94 6.76 -12.14
C ASP A 402 -14.05 7.30 -10.71
N LEU A 403 -13.78 6.42 -9.75
CA LEU A 403 -13.65 6.78 -8.33
C LEU A 403 -12.23 6.50 -7.84
N VAL A 404 -11.46 7.57 -7.58
CA VAL A 404 -10.14 7.45 -6.94
C VAL A 404 -10.18 8.01 -5.52
N THR A 405 -9.98 7.16 -4.53
CA THR A 405 -9.97 7.53 -3.11
C THR A 405 -8.61 7.25 -2.46
N ILE A 406 -8.01 8.28 -1.85
CA ILE A 406 -6.77 8.20 -1.07
C ILE A 406 -7.06 8.56 0.38
N LEU A 407 -6.99 7.58 1.28
CA LEU A 407 -7.12 7.75 2.73
C LEU A 407 -5.77 7.52 3.41
N SER A 408 -5.22 8.55 4.04
CA SER A 408 -3.89 8.49 4.67
C SER A 408 -3.89 9.02 6.11
N GLY A 409 -3.52 8.15 7.06
CA GLY A 409 -3.59 8.41 8.50
C GLY A 409 -2.29 8.13 9.25
N ALA A 410 -1.87 9.08 10.10
CA ALA A 410 -0.71 8.93 10.97
C ALA A 410 -1.05 9.20 12.46
N GLN A 411 -0.63 8.29 13.35
CA GLN A 411 -0.80 8.41 14.80
C GLN A 411 0.53 8.27 15.56
N GLY A 412 0.92 9.30 16.30
CA GLY A 412 2.05 9.30 17.21
C GLY A 412 1.60 9.35 18.66
N PHE A 413 2.04 8.39 19.47
CA PHE A 413 1.77 8.32 20.91
C PHE A 413 3.05 8.23 21.75
N SER A 414 3.07 8.93 22.88
CA SER A 414 4.14 8.82 23.88
C SER A 414 3.64 8.64 25.32
N TYR A 415 4.17 7.64 26.04
CA TYR A 415 3.68 7.24 27.37
C TYR A 415 4.34 7.94 28.55
N VAL A 416 5.68 8.03 28.64
CA VAL A 416 6.34 8.61 29.81
C VAL A 416 7.68 9.24 29.41
N ALA A 417 7.78 10.54 29.62
CA ALA A 417 8.76 11.35 28.95
C ALA A 417 9.70 12.04 29.97
N SER A 418 10.82 11.40 30.29
CA SER A 418 11.95 12.15 30.85
C SER A 418 13.18 11.87 30.01
N GLY A 419 13.62 12.89 29.25
CA GLY A 419 14.92 12.89 28.57
C GLY A 419 14.97 12.55 27.08
N ALA A 420 13.84 12.47 26.35
CA ALA A 420 13.87 12.16 24.92
C ALA A 420 13.90 13.43 24.03
N PRO A 421 14.95 13.67 23.24
CA PRO A 421 15.10 14.93 22.51
C PRO A 421 14.13 15.13 21.32
N GLU A 422 13.50 14.07 20.81
CA GLU A 422 12.88 14.13 19.47
C GLU A 422 11.38 14.49 19.42
N GLY A 423 10.67 14.50 20.56
CA GLY A 423 9.23 14.78 20.61
C GLY A 423 8.38 13.64 20.00
N THR A 424 7.06 13.83 19.95
CA THR A 424 6.12 12.91 19.27
C THR A 424 5.66 13.56 17.97
N ARG A 425 5.72 12.84 16.86
CA ARG A 425 5.37 13.37 15.54
C ARG A 425 4.40 12.44 14.81
N ALA A 426 3.44 13.03 14.14
CA ALA A 426 2.61 12.35 13.18
C ALA A 426 2.59 13.16 11.90
N THR A 427 3.03 12.57 10.80
CA THR A 427 3.02 13.23 9.50
C THR A 427 2.32 12.35 8.50
N SER A 428 1.30 12.89 7.85
CA SER A 428 0.52 12.18 6.84
C SER A 428 0.46 12.99 5.55
N TYR A 429 0.63 12.31 4.43
CA TYR A 429 0.50 12.85 3.07
C TYR A 429 -0.56 12.05 2.33
N GLY A 430 -1.48 12.72 1.65
CA GLY A 430 -2.36 12.09 0.66
C GLY A 430 -1.57 11.84 -0.61
N LEU A 431 -1.10 12.93 -1.24
CA LEU A 431 -0.29 12.93 -2.45
C LEU A 431 1.01 13.73 -2.24
N SER A 432 2.17 13.15 -2.57
CA SER A 432 3.51 13.75 -2.40
C SER A 432 4.37 13.53 -3.64
N ASP A 433 4.90 14.60 -4.26
CA ASP A 433 5.79 14.49 -5.44
C ASP A 433 5.21 13.56 -6.54
N SER A 434 3.89 13.61 -6.76
CA SER A 434 3.12 12.61 -7.52
C SER A 434 2.05 13.26 -8.40
N THR A 435 1.42 12.46 -9.25
CA THR A 435 0.28 12.88 -10.08
C THR A 435 -0.93 11.98 -9.82
N LEU A 436 -2.11 12.58 -9.74
CA LEU A 436 -3.41 11.92 -9.72
C LEU A 436 -4.26 12.49 -10.85
N GLY A 437 -4.72 11.63 -11.78
CA GLY A 437 -5.64 11.99 -12.86
C GLY A 437 -6.96 11.22 -12.74
N GLY A 438 -8.07 11.85 -13.12
CA GLY A 438 -9.33 11.18 -13.42
C GLY A 438 -9.20 10.48 -14.77
N GLY A 439 -9.25 11.26 -15.84
CA GLY A 439 -9.05 10.81 -17.21
C GLY A 439 -10.16 11.30 -18.12
N ASP A 440 -10.85 10.40 -18.80
CA ASP A 440 -11.99 10.73 -19.65
C ASP A 440 -13.30 10.27 -18.98
N GLY A 441 -14.11 11.17 -18.45
CA GLY A 441 -15.42 10.84 -17.86
C GLY A 441 -15.75 11.76 -16.68
N ASP A 442 -16.91 11.60 -16.05
CA ASP A 442 -17.27 12.41 -14.88
C ASP A 442 -16.65 11.78 -13.61
N ASP A 443 -15.43 12.19 -13.24
CA ASP A 443 -14.63 11.50 -12.23
C ASP A 443 -14.84 12.02 -10.81
N THR A 444 -14.55 11.18 -9.81
CA THR A 444 -14.49 11.57 -8.40
C THR A 444 -13.11 11.29 -7.81
N LEU A 445 -12.38 12.36 -7.50
CA LEU A 445 -11.04 12.34 -6.91
C LEU A 445 -11.09 12.79 -5.45
N GLN A 446 -11.05 11.82 -4.53
CA GLN A 446 -11.15 12.07 -3.09
C GLN A 446 -9.82 11.81 -2.37
N ILE A 447 -9.30 12.83 -1.67
CA ILE A 447 -8.09 12.75 -0.85
C ILE A 447 -8.44 13.16 0.59
N GLU A 448 -8.43 12.20 1.51
CA GLU A 448 -8.63 12.43 2.94
C GLU A 448 -7.36 12.10 3.74
N VAL A 449 -6.83 13.10 4.43
CA VAL A 449 -5.57 12.99 5.16
C VAL A 449 -5.76 13.43 6.58
N TRP A 450 -5.28 12.63 7.52
CA TRP A 450 -5.29 13.01 8.92
C TRP A 450 -4.01 12.66 9.67
N ALA A 451 -3.67 13.50 10.64
CA ALA A 451 -2.54 13.26 11.54
C ALA A 451 -2.90 13.58 13.00
N GLN A 452 -2.44 12.74 13.91
CA GLN A 452 -2.68 12.89 15.34
C GLN A 452 -1.40 12.62 16.14
N ALA A 453 -1.02 13.58 16.98
CA ALA A 453 0.08 13.43 17.92
C ALA A 453 -0.42 13.64 19.35
N GLN A 454 -0.11 12.69 20.25
CA GLN A 454 -0.53 12.70 21.64
C GLN A 454 0.59 12.24 22.58
N ALA A 455 0.64 12.83 23.77
CA ALA A 455 1.38 12.25 24.89
C ALA A 455 0.71 12.53 26.23
N ASP A 456 1.07 11.70 27.22
CA ASP A 456 0.43 11.72 28.54
C ASP A 456 1.03 12.74 29.53
N ILE A 457 2.19 13.36 29.25
CA ILE A 457 2.84 14.27 30.22
C ILE A 457 3.40 15.55 29.62
N SER A 458 3.52 16.58 30.46
CA SER A 458 3.58 18.01 30.17
C SER A 458 4.86 18.64 29.61
N SER A 459 5.87 17.89 29.14
CA SER A 459 7.21 18.46 28.91
C SER A 459 7.83 18.29 27.52
N PHE A 460 7.07 17.95 26.47
CA PHE A 460 7.62 17.69 25.13
C PHE A 460 6.95 18.46 24.00
N SER A 461 7.65 18.55 22.87
CA SER A 461 7.11 19.03 21.60
C SER A 461 6.27 17.92 20.96
N TYR A 462 5.07 18.27 20.51
CA TYR A 462 4.19 17.40 19.74
C TYR A 462 3.83 18.10 18.44
N GLU A 463 3.91 17.35 17.34
CA GLU A 463 3.65 17.90 16.02
C GLU A 463 2.81 16.91 15.21
N ALA A 464 1.60 17.33 14.87
CA ALA A 464 0.76 16.63 13.90
C ALA A 464 0.72 17.47 12.62
N THR A 465 1.04 16.85 11.49
CA THR A 465 1.10 17.51 10.19
C THR A 465 0.37 16.67 9.15
N ALA A 466 -0.61 17.25 8.48
CA ALA A 466 -1.36 16.61 7.39
C ALA A 466 -1.24 17.44 6.11
N TYR A 467 -0.90 16.79 5.01
CA TYR A 467 -0.88 17.38 3.67
C TYR A 467 -1.83 16.60 2.77
N GLY A 468 -2.88 17.25 2.24
CA GLY A 468 -3.72 16.68 1.20
C GLY A 468 -2.87 16.43 -0.05
N VAL A 469 -2.37 17.51 -0.64
CA VAL A 469 -1.49 17.52 -1.80
C VAL A 469 -0.22 18.32 -1.48
N TYR A 470 0.96 17.71 -1.65
CA TYR A 470 2.25 18.34 -1.42
C TYR A 470 3.18 18.14 -2.62
N LYS A 471 3.59 19.23 -3.29
CA LYS A 471 4.46 19.16 -4.48
C LYS A 471 3.96 18.20 -5.57
N ALA A 472 2.65 18.17 -5.74
CA ALA A 472 1.97 17.19 -6.54
C ALA A 472 0.84 17.83 -7.35
N GLU A 473 0.32 17.07 -8.31
CA GLU A 473 -0.72 17.50 -9.24
C GLU A 473 -1.95 16.61 -9.12
N VAL A 474 -3.13 17.23 -9.09
CA VAL A 474 -4.45 16.57 -9.21
C VAL A 474 -5.14 17.14 -10.44
N LEU A 475 -5.57 16.28 -11.35
CA LEU A 475 -6.15 16.63 -12.65
C LEU A 475 -7.49 15.90 -12.79
N GLY A 476 -8.59 16.61 -12.99
CA GLY A 476 -9.86 16.00 -13.39
C GLY A 476 -9.80 15.49 -14.83
N ASP A 477 -9.20 16.29 -15.71
CA ASP A 477 -8.99 16.04 -17.15
C ASP A 477 -10.24 16.33 -18.01
N ARG A 478 -10.99 15.33 -18.53
CA ARG A 478 -12.19 15.59 -19.34
C ARG A 478 -13.42 15.08 -18.62
N GLY A 479 -14.44 15.91 -18.48
CA GLY A 479 -15.73 15.56 -17.89
C GLY A 479 -16.08 16.51 -16.76
N ASN A 480 -17.20 16.26 -16.09
CA ASN A 480 -17.61 17.04 -14.93
C ASN A 480 -17.04 16.39 -13.67
N ASP A 481 -15.92 16.89 -13.18
CA ASP A 481 -15.15 16.21 -12.15
C ASP A 481 -15.47 16.73 -10.75
N THR A 482 -15.49 15.83 -9.78
CA THR A 482 -15.55 16.15 -8.36
C THR A 482 -14.19 15.93 -7.72
N ILE A 483 -13.54 17.02 -7.28
CA ILE A 483 -12.23 16.97 -6.61
C ILE A 483 -12.41 17.40 -5.15
N ASP A 484 -12.29 16.45 -4.21
CA ASP A 484 -12.40 16.72 -2.76
C ASP A 484 -11.09 16.41 -2.03
N ILE A 485 -10.44 17.45 -1.52
CA ILE A 485 -9.16 17.37 -0.81
C ILE A 485 -9.34 17.88 0.62
N SER A 486 -9.12 17.01 1.60
CA SER A 486 -9.19 17.35 3.02
C SER A 486 -7.93 16.93 3.78
N ALA A 487 -7.37 17.88 4.53
CA ALA A 487 -6.28 17.64 5.45
C ALA A 487 -6.71 18.05 6.87
N THR A 488 -6.64 17.12 7.81
CA THR A 488 -7.08 17.33 9.19
C THR A 488 -5.98 16.99 10.20
N THR A 489 -5.76 17.86 11.18
CA THR A 489 -4.87 17.52 12.30
C THR A 489 -5.55 17.67 13.65
N THR A 490 -5.18 16.79 14.57
CA THR A 490 -5.56 16.89 15.99
C THR A 490 -4.32 16.72 16.87
N GLY A 491 -3.89 17.82 17.50
CA GLY A 491 -2.90 17.78 18.57
C GLY A 491 -3.58 17.64 19.94
N PHE A 492 -3.15 16.69 20.78
CA PHE A 492 -3.64 16.57 22.16
C PHE A 492 -2.72 17.25 23.15
N TYR A 493 -3.30 17.96 24.13
CA TYR A 493 -2.59 19.07 24.74
C TYR A 493 -2.71 19.35 26.25
N GLU A 494 -1.53 19.56 26.89
CA GLU A 494 -1.36 20.26 28.17
C GLU A 494 -0.33 21.46 28.15
N PHE A 495 0.90 21.45 27.55
CA PHE A 495 1.86 22.63 27.48
C PHE A 495 2.73 23.00 26.17
N GLY A 496 2.24 23.68 25.10
CA GLY A 496 2.87 23.90 23.75
C GLY A 496 2.79 22.86 22.57
N GLY A 497 1.62 22.50 22.01
CA GLY A 497 1.52 21.52 20.88
C GLY A 497 1.27 22.16 19.53
N LYS A 498 1.63 21.46 18.45
CA LYS A 498 1.55 21.97 17.08
C LYS A 498 0.68 21.10 16.19
N GLY A 499 -0.27 21.71 15.50
CA GLY A 499 -1.07 21.10 14.44
C GLY A 499 -0.95 21.91 13.16
N TYR A 500 -0.57 21.25 12.07
CA TYR A 500 -0.42 21.85 10.74
C TYR A 500 -1.23 21.08 9.72
N ALA A 501 -2.23 21.70 9.10
CA ALA A 501 -3.02 21.09 8.05
C ALA A 501 -2.93 21.92 6.77
N TYR A 502 -2.61 21.28 5.65
CA TYR A 502 -2.55 21.91 4.34
C TYR A 502 -3.40 21.10 3.37
N GLY A 503 -4.47 21.68 2.83
CA GLY A 503 -5.21 21.06 1.73
C GLY A 503 -4.29 20.86 0.52
N VAL A 504 -3.71 21.95 0.02
CA VAL A 504 -2.70 21.94 -1.04
C VAL A 504 -1.51 22.84 -0.67
N LEU A 505 -0.29 22.30 -0.75
CA LEU A 505 0.96 23.03 -0.53
C LEU A 505 1.95 22.76 -1.66
N GLN A 506 2.41 23.81 -2.33
CA GLN A 506 3.32 23.71 -3.47
C GLN A 506 2.82 22.79 -4.59
N GLY A 507 1.49 22.65 -4.72
CA GLY A 507 0.85 21.75 -5.68
C GLY A 507 0.04 22.48 -6.74
N ARG A 508 -0.62 21.69 -7.58
CA ARG A 508 -1.52 22.15 -8.64
C ARG A 508 -2.78 21.29 -8.62
N VAL A 509 -3.93 21.93 -8.73
CA VAL A 509 -5.23 21.25 -8.90
C VAL A 509 -5.91 21.85 -10.13
N GLU A 510 -6.36 21.00 -11.04
CA GLU A 510 -7.11 21.40 -12.24
C GLU A 510 -8.36 20.55 -12.35
N GLY A 511 -9.52 21.18 -12.60
CA GLY A 511 -10.73 20.49 -13.00
C GLY A 511 -10.52 19.93 -14.40
N GLY A 512 -10.63 20.77 -15.43
CA GLY A 512 -10.28 20.38 -16.79
C GLY A 512 -11.29 20.89 -17.80
N ASP A 513 -11.83 20.00 -18.62
CA ASP A 513 -12.93 20.30 -19.53
C ASP A 513 -14.25 19.81 -18.93
N GLY A 514 -15.15 20.68 -18.48
CA GLY A 514 -16.47 20.32 -17.95
C GLY A 514 -16.88 21.23 -16.81
N GLN A 515 -17.99 20.92 -16.13
CA GLN A 515 -18.42 21.66 -14.94
C GLN A 515 -17.86 20.98 -13.69
N ASP A 516 -16.79 21.56 -13.13
CA ASP A 516 -16.03 20.90 -12.07
C ASP A 516 -16.40 21.40 -10.67
N ASP A 517 -16.52 20.48 -9.72
CA ASP A 517 -16.74 20.76 -8.30
C ASP A 517 -15.43 20.53 -7.52
N ILE A 518 -14.70 21.60 -7.22
CA ILE A 518 -13.42 21.56 -6.50
C ILE A 518 -13.60 22.03 -5.04
N THR A 519 -13.37 21.13 -4.08
CA THR A 519 -13.41 21.41 -2.64
C THR A 519 -12.06 21.13 -1.97
N ILE A 520 -11.50 22.13 -1.29
CA ILE A 520 -10.20 22.01 -0.61
C ILE A 520 -10.29 22.54 0.81
N SER A 521 -9.82 21.75 1.78
CA SER A 521 -9.82 22.12 3.20
C SER A 521 -8.53 21.76 3.94
N GLY A 522 -8.06 22.69 4.78
CA GLY A 522 -7.01 22.45 5.77
C GLY A 522 -7.49 22.80 7.18
N SER A 523 -7.84 21.78 7.96
CA SER A 523 -8.38 21.93 9.30
C SER A 523 -7.38 21.49 10.36
N ALA A 524 -6.95 22.42 11.20
CA ALA A 524 -6.09 22.12 12.33
C ALA A 524 -6.84 22.37 13.63
N SER A 525 -6.65 21.48 14.60
CA SER A 525 -7.22 21.64 15.93
C SER A 525 -6.30 21.13 17.02
N THR A 526 -6.43 21.70 18.21
CA THR A 526 -5.83 21.17 19.43
C THR A 526 -6.88 20.94 20.49
N LYS A 527 -6.86 19.79 21.15
CA LYS A 527 -7.66 19.51 22.35
C LYS A 527 -6.82 19.80 23.58
N GLY A 528 -7.02 20.97 24.19
CA GLY A 528 -6.27 21.43 25.36
C GLY A 528 -7.14 21.66 26.61
N THR A 529 -6.52 21.51 27.78
CA THR A 529 -7.01 22.05 29.05
C THR A 529 -6.68 23.55 29.17
N GLU A 530 -7.32 24.25 30.11
CA GLU A 530 -7.40 25.71 30.33
C GLU A 530 -6.08 26.53 30.31
N TYR A 531 -4.89 25.91 30.19
CA TYR A 531 -3.58 26.53 30.50
C TYR A 531 -2.54 26.60 29.35
N GLY A 532 -2.82 26.11 28.13
CA GLY A 532 -1.79 25.97 27.07
C GLY A 532 -1.97 26.82 25.80
N TYR A 533 -0.88 27.45 25.31
CA TYR A 533 -0.77 28.06 23.98
C TYR A 533 -0.25 27.01 22.98
N GLY A 534 -1.13 26.41 22.18
CA GLY A 534 -0.75 25.58 21.03
C GLY A 534 -0.60 26.43 19.75
N ILE A 535 0.17 25.95 18.78
CA ILE A 535 0.18 26.48 17.42
C ILE A 535 -0.79 25.62 16.60
N VAL A 536 -1.78 26.26 16.01
CA VAL A 536 -2.78 25.61 15.18
C VAL A 536 -2.85 26.37 13.87
N GLU A 537 -2.37 25.74 12.81
CA GLU A 537 -2.29 26.35 11.50
C GLU A 537 -2.97 25.45 10.47
N GLY A 538 -4.07 25.94 9.90
CA GLY A 538 -4.84 25.22 8.88
C GLY A 538 -4.96 26.07 7.63
N TYR A 539 -4.49 25.57 6.50
CA TYR A 539 -4.50 26.27 5.22
C TYR A 539 -5.24 25.47 4.15
N GLY A 540 -6.14 26.11 3.42
CA GLY A 540 -6.74 25.50 2.23
C GLY A 540 -5.68 25.30 1.14
N VAL A 541 -5.15 26.40 0.60
CA VAL A 541 -4.19 26.40 -0.52
C VAL A 541 -3.00 27.32 -0.23
N VAL A 542 -1.77 26.82 -0.38
CA VAL A 542 -0.53 27.56 -0.07
C VAL A 542 0.53 27.43 -1.16
N ASN A 543 1.08 28.54 -1.67
CA ASN A 543 2.13 28.53 -2.71
C ASN A 543 1.78 27.62 -3.91
N SER A 544 0.51 27.63 -4.32
CA SER A 544 -0.07 26.65 -5.23
C SER A 544 -1.01 27.32 -6.24
N SER A 545 -1.48 26.56 -7.21
CA SER A 545 -2.52 26.99 -8.15
C SER A 545 -3.72 26.04 -8.13
N VAL A 546 -4.92 26.60 -8.22
CA VAL A 546 -6.17 25.88 -8.48
C VAL A 546 -6.80 26.50 -9.71
N ASN A 547 -7.23 25.69 -10.67
CA ASN A 547 -7.89 26.14 -11.89
C ASN A 547 -9.15 25.29 -12.14
N GLY A 548 -10.30 25.92 -12.37
CA GLY A 548 -11.51 25.22 -12.79
C GLY A 548 -11.30 24.60 -14.17
N GLY A 549 -11.00 25.46 -15.16
CA GLY A 549 -10.68 25.01 -16.51
C GLY A 549 -11.67 25.57 -17.51
N SER A 550 -12.39 24.70 -18.22
CA SER A 550 -13.43 25.07 -19.18
C SER A 550 -14.78 24.58 -18.71
N GLY A 551 -15.69 25.47 -18.31
CA GLY A 551 -17.05 25.15 -17.92
C GLY A 551 -17.50 26.08 -16.79
N ASP A 552 -18.67 25.79 -16.22
CA ASP A 552 -19.20 26.60 -15.12
C ASP A 552 -18.75 25.95 -13.81
N ASP A 553 -17.58 26.32 -13.30
CA ASP A 553 -16.92 25.60 -12.22
C ASP A 553 -17.29 26.12 -10.84
N ARG A 554 -17.21 25.25 -9.83
CA ARG A 554 -17.40 25.61 -8.42
C ARG A 554 -16.15 25.34 -7.61
N ILE A 555 -15.55 26.41 -7.08
CA ILE A 555 -14.33 26.31 -6.27
C ILE A 555 -14.62 26.73 -4.82
N THR A 556 -14.53 25.78 -3.89
CA THR A 556 -14.77 25.97 -2.45
C THR A 556 -13.50 25.73 -1.64
N LEU A 557 -13.01 26.76 -0.95
CA LEU A 557 -11.74 26.69 -0.19
C LEU A 557 -11.95 27.09 1.27
N SER A 558 -11.38 26.31 2.19
CA SER A 558 -11.42 26.59 3.63
C SER A 558 -10.11 26.27 4.34
N GLY A 559 -9.84 27.01 5.42
CA GLY A 559 -8.72 26.73 6.31
C GLY A 559 -8.94 27.36 7.68
N THR A 560 -8.42 26.74 8.74
CA THR A 560 -8.52 27.28 10.11
C THR A 560 -7.84 28.65 10.25
N THR A 561 -6.72 28.85 9.57
CA THR A 561 -5.92 30.08 9.57
C THR A 561 -6.22 30.91 8.33
N PHE A 562 -6.02 30.35 7.14
CA PHE A 562 -6.35 31.00 5.87
C PHE A 562 -6.89 29.99 4.87
N ALA A 563 -7.86 30.37 4.06
CA ALA A 563 -8.25 29.55 2.91
C ALA A 563 -7.18 29.59 1.81
N ILE A 564 -6.49 30.72 1.65
CA ILE A 564 -5.53 30.98 0.57
C ILE A 564 -4.28 31.69 1.14
N GLN A 565 -3.08 31.24 0.78
CA GLN A 565 -1.82 31.89 1.12
C GLN A 565 -0.82 31.80 -0.04
N ASP A 566 -0.48 32.94 -0.65
CA ASP A 566 0.45 33.02 -1.78
C ASP A 566 0.06 32.11 -2.96
N ALA A 567 -1.24 32.01 -3.23
CA ALA A 567 -1.80 31.13 -4.25
C ALA A 567 -2.62 31.89 -5.30
N LEU A 568 -2.76 31.26 -6.47
CA LEU A 568 -3.63 31.69 -7.57
C LEU A 568 -4.80 30.72 -7.67
N ILE A 569 -6.02 31.25 -7.60
CA ILE A 569 -7.26 30.52 -7.84
C ILE A 569 -7.87 31.10 -9.10
N SER A 570 -8.05 30.28 -10.13
CA SER A 570 -8.59 30.66 -11.42
C SER A 570 -9.89 29.89 -11.68
N GLY A 571 -10.91 30.55 -12.20
CA GLY A 571 -12.12 29.90 -12.71
C GLY A 571 -11.82 29.30 -14.07
N GLY A 572 -11.48 30.17 -15.03
CA GLY A 572 -10.99 29.74 -16.33
C GLY A 572 -11.88 30.29 -17.43
N SER A 573 -12.59 29.43 -18.15
CA SER A 573 -13.60 29.84 -19.13
C SER A 573 -14.97 29.31 -18.71
N GLY A 574 -15.98 30.18 -18.61
CA GLY A 574 -17.34 29.82 -18.21
C GLY A 574 -17.82 30.71 -17.08
N ASP A 575 -19.01 30.44 -16.54
CA ASP A 575 -19.60 31.26 -15.47
C ASP A 575 -19.27 30.66 -14.09
N ASP A 576 -18.10 31.01 -13.56
CA ASP A 576 -17.53 30.33 -12.38
C ASP A 576 -18.08 30.84 -11.04
N THR A 577 -18.08 29.97 -10.03
CA THR A 577 -18.48 30.27 -8.67
C THR A 577 -17.37 30.01 -7.66
N PHE A 578 -16.95 31.07 -6.96
CA PHE A 578 -15.94 31.02 -5.92
C PHE A 578 -16.57 31.17 -4.53
N GLN A 579 -16.37 30.16 -3.68
CA GLN A 579 -16.62 30.26 -2.24
C GLN A 579 -15.28 30.09 -1.50
N VAL A 580 -14.53 31.18 -1.44
CA VAL A 580 -13.22 31.20 -0.78
C VAL A 580 -13.32 31.88 0.58
N GLY A 581 -12.45 31.48 1.52
CA GLY A 581 -12.27 32.21 2.78
C GLY A 581 -11.26 33.36 2.68
N ILE A 582 -10.86 33.87 3.86
CA ILE A 582 -9.83 34.90 3.99
C ILE A 582 -8.43 34.39 3.59
N GLY A 583 -7.52 35.33 3.28
CA GLY A 583 -6.09 35.04 3.16
C GLY A 583 -5.37 35.85 2.09
N GLN A 584 -4.09 35.56 1.89
CA GLN A 584 -3.27 36.25 0.90
C GLN A 584 -3.28 35.48 -0.42
N GLY A 585 -3.71 36.10 -1.51
CA GLY A 585 -3.71 35.44 -2.81
C GLY A 585 -4.47 36.21 -3.87
N THR A 586 -4.58 35.58 -5.04
CA THR A 586 -5.31 36.12 -6.19
C THR A 586 -6.43 35.18 -6.58
N LEU A 587 -7.62 35.73 -6.75
CA LEU A 587 -8.71 35.10 -7.47
C LEU A 587 -8.81 35.76 -8.84
N ASP A 588 -8.91 34.95 -9.89
CA ASP A 588 -9.15 35.38 -11.25
C ASP A 588 -10.37 34.63 -11.78
N GLY A 589 -11.45 35.34 -12.11
CA GLY A 589 -12.61 34.72 -12.73
C GLY A 589 -12.28 34.13 -14.11
N GLY A 590 -11.39 34.82 -14.85
CA GLY A 590 -11.08 34.45 -16.21
C GLY A 590 -12.11 35.01 -17.20
N ALA A 591 -12.66 34.15 -18.06
CA ALA A 591 -13.57 34.53 -19.12
C ALA A 591 -14.99 34.03 -18.84
N GLY A 592 -15.90 34.95 -18.54
CA GLY A 592 -17.32 34.63 -18.38
C GLY A 592 -18.05 35.64 -17.49
N HIS A 593 -19.04 35.17 -16.74
CA HIS A 593 -19.77 35.94 -15.74
C HIS A 593 -19.63 35.35 -14.34
N ASP A 594 -18.53 35.70 -13.69
CA ASP A 594 -18.08 35.02 -12.48
C ASP A 594 -18.76 35.55 -11.21
N LEU A 595 -18.90 34.68 -10.21
CA LEU A 595 -19.49 34.98 -8.91
C LEU A 595 -18.52 34.67 -7.77
N ALA A 596 -18.16 35.69 -6.98
CA ALA A 596 -17.47 35.50 -5.72
C ALA A 596 -18.41 35.65 -4.51
N ILE A 597 -18.51 34.60 -3.68
CA ILE A 597 -19.26 34.58 -2.42
C ILE A 597 -18.31 34.95 -1.27
N LEU A 598 -18.56 36.11 -0.65
CA LEU A 598 -17.68 36.76 0.33
C LEU A 598 -18.30 36.80 1.74
N ASP A 599 -18.86 35.67 2.19
CA ASP A 599 -19.57 35.56 3.47
C ASP A 599 -18.67 35.72 4.72
N PHE A 600 -17.35 35.74 4.53
CA PHE A 600 -16.36 35.94 5.58
C PHE A 600 -16.09 37.42 5.91
N LEU A 601 -16.65 38.36 5.16
CA LEU A 601 -16.35 39.79 5.31
C LEU A 601 -16.78 40.35 6.67
N ASP A 602 -15.86 41.04 7.35
CA ASP A 602 -16.10 41.71 8.64
C ASP A 602 -15.65 43.19 8.60
N LEU A 603 -16.61 44.10 8.86
CA LEU A 603 -16.40 45.55 8.87
C LEU A 603 -15.38 46.03 9.92
N GLN A 604 -15.14 45.26 10.99
CA GLN A 604 -14.22 45.66 12.06
C GLN A 604 -12.75 45.36 11.71
N THR A 605 -12.53 44.34 10.89
CA THR A 605 -11.20 43.76 10.68
C THR A 605 -10.76 43.81 9.22
N MET A 606 -11.63 44.29 8.31
CA MET A 606 -11.35 44.29 6.87
C MET A 606 -11.67 45.62 6.18
N THR A 607 -10.91 45.91 5.13
CA THR A 607 -11.16 47.04 4.22
C THR A 607 -11.27 46.54 2.79
N VAL A 608 -12.26 47.04 2.05
CA VAL A 608 -12.52 46.68 0.65
C VAL A 608 -12.29 47.91 -0.22
N THR A 609 -11.47 47.75 -1.26
CA THR A 609 -11.15 48.82 -2.22
C THR A 609 -11.32 48.31 -3.66
N THR A 610 -11.88 49.14 -4.54
CA THR A 610 -11.94 48.83 -5.98
C THR A 610 -10.57 49.09 -6.63
N LEU A 611 -10.17 48.22 -7.55
CA LEU A 611 -8.99 48.38 -8.41
C LEU A 611 -9.35 48.76 -9.85
N GLY A 612 -10.65 48.81 -10.17
CA GLY A 612 -11.17 48.96 -11.52
C GLY A 612 -12.55 48.31 -11.65
N ASN A 613 -13.11 48.34 -12.86
CA ASN A 613 -14.33 47.60 -13.16
C ASN A 613 -14.03 46.10 -12.99
N ASN A 614 -14.85 45.39 -12.20
CA ASN A 614 -14.73 43.95 -11.94
C ASN A 614 -13.46 43.53 -11.18
N SER A 615 -12.86 44.44 -10.39
CA SER A 615 -11.68 44.09 -9.58
C SER A 615 -11.72 44.72 -8.20
N LEU A 616 -11.35 43.90 -7.21
CA LEU A 616 -11.35 44.26 -5.79
C LEU A 616 -10.02 43.93 -5.15
N ARG A 617 -9.70 44.69 -4.11
CA ARG A 617 -8.66 44.36 -3.14
C ARG A 617 -9.25 44.42 -1.75
N ILE A 618 -9.09 43.32 -1.02
CA ILE A 618 -9.50 43.14 0.37
C ILE A 618 -8.23 43.09 1.21
N VAL A 619 -8.17 43.90 2.27
CA VAL A 619 -7.08 43.90 3.25
C VAL A 619 -7.67 43.60 4.62
N GLY A 620 -7.20 42.53 5.26
CA GLY A 620 -7.63 42.12 6.59
C GLY A 620 -6.53 42.23 7.64
N THR A 621 -6.94 42.32 8.91
CA THR A 621 -6.04 42.45 10.07
C THR A 621 -6.08 41.26 11.03
N GLN A 622 -6.88 40.23 10.73
CA GLN A 622 -6.97 39.00 11.51
C GLN A 622 -6.97 37.74 10.62
N ASP A 623 -6.51 36.61 11.16
CA ASP A 623 -6.64 35.28 10.56
C ASP A 623 -7.99 34.61 10.90
N GLY A 624 -8.20 33.38 10.41
CA GLY A 624 -9.44 32.62 10.57
C GLY A 624 -9.70 32.18 12.01
N ALA A 625 -8.69 32.26 12.88
CA ALA A 625 -8.80 32.03 14.32
C ALA A 625 -9.01 33.33 15.11
N GLY A 626 -9.07 34.50 14.44
CA GLY A 626 -9.20 35.82 15.06
C GLY A 626 -7.90 36.40 15.62
N THR A 627 -6.75 35.80 15.31
CA THR A 627 -5.42 36.28 15.73
C THR A 627 -4.98 37.42 14.81
N ALA A 628 -4.29 38.42 15.36
CA ALA A 628 -3.80 39.56 14.59
C ALA A 628 -2.81 39.11 13.49
N ALA A 629 -3.22 39.23 12.23
CA ALA A 629 -2.44 38.87 11.06
C ALA A 629 -2.86 39.76 9.87
N SER A 630 -1.89 40.37 9.19
CA SER A 630 -2.18 41.20 8.01
C SER A 630 -2.12 40.37 6.75
N TRP A 631 -3.13 40.51 5.90
CA TRP A 631 -3.19 39.82 4.61
C TRP A 631 -3.83 40.72 3.55
N THR A 632 -3.61 40.37 2.28
CA THR A 632 -4.21 41.07 1.14
C THR A 632 -4.65 40.06 0.09
N GLN A 633 -5.93 40.09 -0.25
CA GLN A 633 -6.51 39.29 -1.32
C GLN A 633 -6.88 40.21 -2.48
N THR A 634 -6.57 39.78 -3.70
CA THR A 634 -6.95 40.49 -4.92
C THR A 634 -7.89 39.62 -5.74
N LEU A 635 -8.97 40.23 -6.22
CA LEU A 635 -9.95 39.58 -7.09
C LEU A 635 -9.94 40.32 -8.43
N TRP A 636 -9.75 39.58 -9.52
CA TRP A 636 -9.73 40.07 -10.90
C TRP A 636 -10.81 39.39 -11.71
N ASN A 637 -11.33 40.11 -12.71
CA ASN A 637 -12.32 39.59 -13.66
C ASN A 637 -13.50 38.92 -12.93
N ILE A 638 -14.03 39.56 -11.88
CA ILE A 638 -15.23 39.07 -11.18
C ILE A 638 -16.37 40.05 -11.42
N GLU A 639 -17.41 39.59 -12.09
CA GLU A 639 -18.59 40.41 -12.44
C GLU A 639 -19.54 40.52 -11.25
N ARG A 640 -19.73 39.45 -10.45
CA ARG A 640 -20.74 39.40 -9.39
C ARG A 640 -20.11 39.09 -8.04
N PHE A 641 -20.62 39.75 -7.00
CA PHE A 641 -20.18 39.55 -5.62
C PHE A 641 -21.39 39.28 -4.74
N GLN A 642 -21.34 38.27 -3.88
CA GLN A 642 -22.39 37.97 -2.92
C GLN A 642 -21.89 38.15 -1.48
N VAL A 643 -22.70 38.76 -0.62
CA VAL A 643 -22.49 38.82 0.84
C VAL A 643 -23.80 38.48 1.54
N GLY A 644 -23.79 37.39 2.31
CA GLY A 644 -25.00 36.80 2.88
C GLY A 644 -25.97 36.39 1.77
N SER A 645 -27.20 36.91 1.83
CA SER A 645 -28.23 36.67 0.81
C SER A 645 -28.28 37.74 -0.30
N SER A 646 -27.41 38.76 -0.25
CA SER A 646 -27.43 39.89 -1.19
C SER A 646 -26.38 39.73 -2.28
N VAL A 647 -26.79 39.97 -3.53
CA VAL A 647 -25.92 39.91 -4.71
C VAL A 647 -25.71 41.32 -5.28
N PHE A 648 -24.45 41.67 -5.52
CA PHE A 648 -23.98 42.92 -6.08
C PHE A 648 -23.38 42.64 -7.47
N TYR A 649 -23.75 43.45 -8.47
CA TYR A 649 -23.37 43.22 -9.87
C TYR A 649 -22.09 43.94 -10.29
N THR A 650 -21.49 44.75 -9.41
CA THR A 650 -20.21 45.39 -9.68
C THR A 650 -19.39 45.53 -8.41
N ALA A 651 -18.07 45.60 -8.56
CA ALA A 651 -17.14 45.95 -7.49
C ALA A 651 -17.47 47.31 -6.83
N ALA A 652 -17.98 48.26 -7.60
CA ALA A 652 -18.35 49.59 -7.11
C ALA A 652 -19.59 49.54 -6.21
N ASP A 653 -20.59 48.71 -6.55
CA ASP A 653 -21.80 48.54 -5.76
C ASP A 653 -21.49 47.95 -4.38
N LEU A 654 -20.64 46.92 -4.33
CA LEU A 654 -20.19 46.31 -3.08
C LEU A 654 -19.44 47.33 -2.20
N VAL A 655 -18.50 48.08 -2.77
CA VAL A 655 -17.73 49.09 -2.02
C VAL A 655 -18.65 50.20 -1.49
N SER A 656 -19.63 50.66 -2.28
CA SER A 656 -20.59 51.66 -1.82
C SER A 656 -21.40 51.14 -0.64
N PHE A 657 -21.91 49.90 -0.73
CA PHE A 657 -22.63 49.24 0.35
C PHE A 657 -21.76 49.14 1.62
N TRP A 658 -20.50 48.71 1.47
CA TRP A 658 -19.54 48.55 2.56
C TRP A 658 -19.23 49.89 3.28
N GLN A 659 -19.14 50.99 2.53
CA GLN A 659 -18.83 52.32 3.07
C GLN A 659 -20.01 53.02 3.75
N THR A 660 -21.24 52.77 3.28
CA THR A 660 -22.44 53.40 3.87
C THR A 660 -22.92 52.75 5.15
N GLY A 661 -22.33 51.61 5.53
CA GLY A 661 -22.78 50.76 6.64
C GLY A 661 -23.93 49.87 6.20
N ALA A 662 -23.83 48.57 6.51
CA ALA A 662 -24.89 47.59 6.31
C ALA A 662 -26.12 47.88 7.18
#